data_AF-G2R3C4-F1
#
_entry.id   AF-G2R3C4-F1
#
_cell.length_a   1.000
_cell.length_b   1.000
_cell.length_c   1.000
_cell.angle_alpha   90.00
_cell.angle_beta   90.00
_cell.angle_gamma   90.00
#
_symmetry.space_group_name_H-M   'P 1'
#
loop_
_entity.id
_entity.type
_entity.pdbx_description
1 polymer ?
#
loop_
_entity_poly.entity_id
_entity_poly.type
_entity_poly.pdbx_seq_one_letter_code
_entity_poly.pdbx_strand_id
1 'polypeptide(L)'
;MTSVYSPGSPILLPHGARIFNRLVDFLRKQYVQYGFQEVITPTIYKKALWATSGHLENYADDMYTVTSTSASRADDAEYGLKPMNCPGHCLIFASQGRSYRDLPIRYADFSPLHRNEISGALSGLTRVRRFHQDDGHIFCRPSQIREEISKTLDFVRLTYGILGLGPYRLVLSTRPEQYIGSIDDWAQAEEALKRALTESGNDYTINEGDGAFYGPKIDIILKDSDGKEHQTATIQLDFQLPKRFGLKYTAPAPEFERRGETTTDPELLAEYGPVQPVLIHRAVLGSAERLMALLIEHYNGKWPFWLNPRQAIVITVNSTEPVVRWARHTRDVLLGLSPAPASATPASPTGLAVDFDDSDRTVGLKVREATSKGYGVIVTVGPDDLLNNTVCINAAALAGPNESAEQLKKLRRINMTPEEARDFMLSKVNSAYNAMDLTNPSDPPPDYITAARAHGIPLRQSAPIKKGPYPLELPILSYLRSKRVILASASPRRKALLTQLGLPNLEVFPSNEQEDLDKRTHAPEEYVAATAERKCLAVYRAALAKQEEWQQQQQQQKQKQDGGDSGDYSAVPHDPNPRQHEEPAVVIAADTVIATRAGQILEKPRSEADHARMLRHLRDTEEHRVLTGVCVLAPRADAAHPGYELASHVEATRVRFAAADDGLPDDVIDAYVRTREGADKAGGYALQGVGGMLLVEKVDGSVDNVIGLPVRKCLQLCEKVVFRQEVEDDHEGGEDDE
;
A
#
# COMPACT_ATOMS: atom_id res chain seq x y z
N MET A 1 -29.78 7.49 16.35
CA MET A 1 -30.78 8.03 17.30
C MET A 1 -30.16 9.20 18.03
N THR A 2 -30.90 10.29 18.24
CA THR A 2 -30.47 11.41 19.09
C THR A 2 -31.14 11.26 20.46
N SER A 3 -30.39 11.48 21.54
CA SER A 3 -30.90 11.41 22.91
C SER A 3 -30.99 12.80 23.50
N VAL A 4 -32.08 13.10 24.20
CA VAL A 4 -32.22 14.35 24.97
C VAL A 4 -31.17 14.47 26.09
N TYR A 5 -30.64 13.33 26.55
CA TYR A 5 -29.59 13.27 27.57
C TYR A 5 -28.17 13.46 27.00
N SER A 6 -28.01 13.41 25.67
CA SER A 6 -26.72 13.62 25.02
C SER A 6 -26.90 14.28 23.63
N PRO A 7 -27.39 15.52 23.58
CA PRO A 7 -27.58 16.23 22.32
C PRO A 7 -26.22 16.42 21.64
N GLY A 8 -26.17 16.17 20.32
CA GLY A 8 -24.93 16.22 19.54
C GLY A 8 -24.04 14.99 19.68
N SER A 9 -24.44 13.97 20.44
CA SER A 9 -23.71 12.70 20.56
C SER A 9 -24.60 11.58 20.00
N PRO A 10 -24.43 11.18 18.73
CA PRO A 10 -25.32 10.22 18.11
C PRO A 10 -25.16 8.82 18.71
N ILE A 11 -26.29 8.16 18.98
CA ILE A 11 -26.34 6.73 19.33
C ILE A 11 -26.48 5.94 18.04
N LEU A 12 -25.42 5.22 17.67
CA LEU A 12 -25.38 4.32 16.52
C LEU A 12 -26.09 3.01 16.88
N LEU A 13 -27.25 2.78 16.26
CA LEU A 13 -27.99 1.52 16.34
C LEU A 13 -27.25 0.41 15.57
N PRO A 14 -27.61 -0.88 15.71
CA PRO A 14 -26.82 -1.99 15.15
C PRO A 14 -26.42 -1.83 13.67
N HIS A 15 -27.32 -1.36 12.80
CA HIS A 15 -26.98 -1.09 11.39
C HIS A 15 -25.98 0.05 11.21
N GLY A 16 -26.13 1.14 11.97
CA GLY A 16 -25.18 2.26 11.95
C GLY A 16 -23.82 1.83 12.47
N ALA A 17 -23.77 1.04 13.54
CA ALA A 17 -22.53 0.49 14.09
C ALA A 17 -21.82 -0.45 13.10
N ARG A 18 -22.56 -1.26 12.33
CA ARG A 18 -21.99 -2.09 11.25
C ARG A 18 -21.28 -1.24 10.20
N ILE A 19 -21.93 -0.19 9.71
CA ILE A 19 -21.34 0.74 8.73
C ILE A 19 -20.09 1.40 9.32
N PHE A 20 -20.20 1.96 10.53
CA PHE A 20 -19.10 2.62 11.23
C PHE A 20 -17.87 1.71 11.33
N ASN A 21 -18.03 0.50 11.86
CA ASN A 21 -16.93 -0.44 12.05
C ASN A 21 -16.31 -0.85 10.71
N ARG A 22 -17.11 -1.03 9.65
CA ARG A 22 -16.59 -1.37 8.32
C ARG A 22 -15.77 -0.25 7.70
N LEU A 23 -16.15 1.01 7.90
CA LEU A 23 -15.34 2.16 7.46
C LEU A 23 -14.00 2.21 8.21
N VAL A 24 -14.04 2.02 9.53
CA VAL A 24 -12.83 1.99 10.37
C VAL A 24 -11.93 0.83 9.97
N ASP A 25 -12.48 -0.38 9.84
CA ASP A 25 -11.71 -1.58 9.46
C ASP A 25 -11.17 -1.49 8.04
N PHE A 26 -11.90 -0.85 7.13
CA PHE A 26 -11.40 -0.51 5.80
C PHE A 26 -10.15 0.36 5.90
N LEU A 27 -10.21 1.47 6.65
CA LEU A 27 -9.06 2.35 6.82
C LEU A 27 -7.90 1.69 7.55
N ARG A 28 -8.15 0.86 8.56
CA ARG A 28 -7.11 0.08 9.26
C ARG A 28 -6.31 -0.80 8.31
N LYS A 29 -6.97 -1.43 7.32
CA LYS A 29 -6.26 -2.20 6.29
C LYS A 29 -5.39 -1.30 5.43
N GLN A 30 -5.89 -0.11 5.07
CA GLN A 30 -5.10 0.86 4.30
C GLN A 30 -3.92 1.44 5.11
N TYR A 31 -4.07 1.60 6.43
CA TYR A 31 -2.98 2.05 7.30
C TYR A 31 -1.75 1.16 7.21
N VAL A 32 -1.94 -0.16 7.09
CA VAL A 32 -0.83 -1.10 6.87
C VAL A 32 -0.10 -0.80 5.56
N GLN A 33 -0.83 -0.57 4.47
CA GLN A 33 -0.26 -0.24 3.16
C GLN A 33 0.49 1.09 3.17
N TYR A 34 -0.07 2.12 3.81
CA TYR A 34 0.52 3.46 3.89
C TYR A 34 1.51 3.64 5.06
N GLY A 35 1.84 2.57 5.78
CA GLY A 35 2.84 2.57 6.87
C GLY A 35 2.44 3.39 8.10
N PHE A 36 1.14 3.43 8.42
CA PHE A 36 0.59 4.01 9.65
C PHE A 36 0.54 3.00 10.79
N GLN A 37 0.81 3.47 12.00
CA GLN A 37 0.71 2.72 13.24
C GLN A 37 -0.46 3.29 14.06
N GLU A 38 -1.50 2.47 14.27
CA GLU A 38 -2.63 2.88 15.11
C GLU A 38 -2.20 2.93 16.58
N VAL A 39 -2.51 4.03 17.25
CA VAL A 39 -2.25 4.27 18.67
C VAL A 39 -3.55 4.60 19.39
N ILE A 40 -3.61 4.31 20.68
CA ILE A 40 -4.74 4.66 21.53
C ILE A 40 -4.25 5.64 22.59
N THR A 41 -4.81 6.85 22.59
CA THR A 41 -4.42 7.91 23.52
C THR A 41 -5.55 8.26 24.50
N PRO A 42 -5.23 8.75 25.72
CA PRO A 42 -6.23 9.20 26.69
C PRO A 42 -7.27 10.17 26.11
N THR A 43 -8.48 10.15 26.65
CA THR A 43 -9.55 11.11 26.29
C THR A 43 -9.48 12.38 27.13
N ILE A 44 -8.90 12.31 28.33
CA ILE A 44 -8.82 13.40 29.29
C ILE A 44 -7.34 13.71 29.54
N TYR A 45 -6.98 15.00 29.49
CA TYR A 45 -5.63 15.48 29.81
C TYR A 45 -5.65 16.59 30.85
N LYS A 46 -4.49 16.97 31.37
CA LYS A 46 -4.34 18.17 32.19
C LYS A 46 -4.36 19.41 31.31
N LYS A 47 -4.90 20.52 31.84
CA LYS A 47 -4.97 21.82 31.16
C LYS A 47 -3.64 22.34 30.63
N ALA A 48 -2.56 22.02 31.34
CA ALA A 48 -1.20 22.32 30.93
C ALA A 48 -0.85 21.82 29.53
N LEU A 49 -1.37 20.65 29.10
CA LEU A 49 -1.06 20.11 27.77
C LEU A 49 -1.57 21.02 26.64
N TRP A 50 -2.77 21.58 26.80
CA TRP A 50 -3.36 22.49 25.79
C TRP A 50 -2.74 23.88 25.83
N ALA A 51 -2.24 24.31 26.99
CA ALA A 51 -1.43 25.53 27.09
C ALA A 51 -0.10 25.34 26.36
N THR A 52 0.58 24.20 26.57
CA THR A 52 1.81 23.87 25.83
C THR A 52 1.55 23.86 24.33
N SER A 53 0.48 23.21 23.87
CA SER A 53 0.17 23.12 22.44
C SER A 53 -0.38 24.42 21.82
N GLY A 54 -0.77 25.41 22.63
CA GLY A 54 -1.43 26.65 22.16
C GLY A 54 -2.93 26.53 21.87
N HIS A 55 -3.51 25.35 22.06
CA HIS A 55 -4.94 25.14 21.84
C HIS A 55 -5.80 25.81 22.92
N LEU A 56 -5.28 25.98 24.14
CA LEU A 56 -6.01 26.69 25.18
C LEU A 56 -6.24 28.17 24.81
N GLU A 57 -5.28 28.79 24.12
CA GLU A 57 -5.37 30.19 23.71
C GLU A 57 -6.39 30.39 22.58
N ASN A 58 -6.50 29.42 21.67
CA ASN A 58 -7.22 29.56 20.40
C ASN A 58 -8.51 28.72 20.30
N TYR A 59 -8.75 27.78 21.22
CA TYR A 59 -9.80 26.76 21.11
C TYR A 59 -10.56 26.49 22.42
N ALA A 60 -10.32 27.27 23.48
CA ALA A 60 -10.90 27.01 24.81
C ALA A 60 -12.43 27.06 24.84
N ASP A 61 -13.05 27.97 24.08
CA ASP A 61 -14.51 28.12 24.07
C ASP A 61 -15.21 26.87 23.47
N ASP A 62 -14.51 26.16 22.59
CA ASP A 62 -14.97 24.92 21.94
C ASP A 62 -14.58 23.66 22.73
N MET A 63 -14.03 23.79 23.94
CA MET A 63 -13.58 22.66 24.77
C MET A 63 -14.51 22.38 25.95
N TYR A 64 -14.61 21.09 26.31
CA TYR A 64 -15.23 20.69 27.57
C TYR A 64 -14.18 20.57 28.68
N THR A 65 -14.44 21.22 29.80
CA THR A 65 -13.66 21.09 31.04
C THR A 65 -14.19 19.92 31.88
N VAL A 66 -13.28 19.19 32.53
CA VAL A 66 -13.60 18.11 33.47
C VAL A 66 -13.09 18.51 34.85
N THR A 67 -14.01 18.59 35.82
CA THR A 67 -13.72 18.96 37.21
C THR A 67 -14.13 17.85 38.17
N SER A 68 -13.32 17.60 39.20
CA SER A 68 -13.67 16.68 40.28
C SER A 68 -14.69 17.33 41.23
N THR A 69 -15.71 16.57 41.67
CA THR A 69 -16.69 17.04 42.66
C THR A 69 -16.21 16.86 44.11
N SER A 70 -15.11 16.15 44.33
CA SER A 70 -14.57 15.85 45.65
C SER A 70 -13.48 16.85 46.01
N ALA A 71 -13.76 17.79 46.91
CA ALA A 71 -12.80 18.80 47.38
C ALA A 71 -11.51 18.17 47.98
N SER A 72 -11.59 16.98 48.59
CA SER A 72 -10.44 16.25 49.12
C SER A 72 -9.61 15.47 48.09
N ARG A 73 -10.09 15.38 46.84
CA ARG A 73 -9.43 14.74 45.70
C ARG A 73 -9.32 15.68 44.51
N ALA A 74 -9.54 16.97 44.73
CA ALA A 74 -9.27 17.99 43.76
C ALA A 74 -7.75 18.17 43.75
N ASP A 75 -7.07 17.53 42.81
CA ASP A 75 -5.77 18.05 42.39
C ASP A 75 -6.00 19.48 41.89
N ASP A 76 -5.08 20.40 42.15
CA ASP A 76 -5.11 21.79 41.61
C ASP A 76 -5.07 21.83 40.06
N ALA A 77 -5.01 20.67 39.39
CA ALA A 77 -5.01 20.55 37.95
C ALA A 77 -6.43 20.48 37.40
N GLU A 78 -6.84 21.50 36.65
CA GLU A 78 -8.01 21.42 35.77
C GLU A 78 -7.75 20.42 34.63
N TYR A 79 -8.76 19.60 34.33
CA TYR A 79 -8.73 18.65 33.22
C TYR A 79 -9.74 19.07 32.14
N GLY A 80 -9.70 18.39 31.01
CA GLY A 80 -10.54 18.67 29.86
C GLY A 80 -10.57 17.49 28.89
N LEU A 81 -11.64 17.40 28.11
CA LEU A 81 -11.76 16.41 27.06
C LEU A 81 -10.99 16.87 25.84
N LYS A 82 -10.28 15.95 25.17
CA LYS A 82 -9.53 16.28 23.96
C LYS A 82 -10.47 16.71 22.80
N PRO A 83 -10.23 17.86 22.16
CA PRO A 83 -10.95 18.26 20.94
C PRO A 83 -10.22 17.85 19.64
N MET A 84 -8.97 17.41 19.75
CA MET A 84 -8.12 16.80 18.70
C MET A 84 -7.05 15.88 19.31
N ASN A 85 -6.40 15.04 18.49
CA ASN A 85 -5.39 14.08 18.99
C ASN A 85 -3.94 14.60 18.96
N CYS A 86 -3.63 15.66 18.20
CA CYS A 86 -2.24 16.09 17.96
C CYS A 86 -1.37 16.24 19.22
N PRO A 87 -1.81 16.83 20.35
CA PRO A 87 -0.96 16.98 21.53
C PRO A 87 -0.56 15.63 22.12
N GLY A 88 -1.47 14.64 22.09
CA GLY A 88 -1.20 13.29 22.58
C GLY A 88 -0.14 12.58 21.73
N HIS A 89 -0.18 12.76 20.41
CA HIS A 89 0.79 12.16 19.49
C HIS A 89 2.18 12.81 19.62
N CYS A 90 2.25 14.12 19.90
CA CYS A 90 3.50 14.78 20.26
C CYS A 90 4.15 14.18 21.52
N LEU A 91 3.36 13.79 22.52
CA LEU A 91 3.88 13.11 23.72
C LEU A 91 4.48 11.73 23.38
N ILE A 92 3.86 10.97 22.47
CA ILE A 92 4.41 9.68 22.00
C ILE A 92 5.71 9.89 21.23
N PHE A 93 5.78 10.91 20.37
CA PHE A 93 7.03 11.22 19.68
C PHE A 93 8.15 11.54 20.68
N ALA A 94 7.84 12.42 21.65
CA ALA A 94 8.77 12.88 22.67
C ALA A 94 9.21 11.82 23.69
N SER A 95 8.48 10.70 23.82
CA SER A 95 8.78 9.69 24.85
C SER A 95 10.04 8.87 24.58
N GLN A 96 10.64 8.99 23.39
CA GLN A 96 11.84 8.25 22.99
C GLN A 96 12.78 9.15 22.19
N GLY A 97 14.09 8.89 22.27
CA GLY A 97 15.05 9.50 21.35
C GLY A 97 14.79 9.03 19.92
N ARG A 98 14.80 9.97 18.97
CA ARG A 98 14.51 9.69 17.55
C ARG A 98 15.74 9.96 16.70
N SER A 99 16.02 9.09 15.74
CA SER A 99 17.02 9.26 14.69
C SER A 99 16.34 9.67 13.39
N TYR A 100 17.05 10.40 12.52
CA TYR A 100 16.58 10.70 11.16
C TYR A 100 16.19 9.44 10.35
N ARG A 101 16.70 8.26 10.74
CA ARG A 101 16.39 6.96 10.14
C ARG A 101 15.03 6.39 10.56
N ASP A 102 14.50 6.85 11.69
CA ASP A 102 13.19 6.42 12.18
C ASP A 102 12.05 7.15 11.45
N LEU A 103 12.35 8.29 10.80
CA LEU A 103 11.37 9.13 10.11
C LEU A 103 11.21 8.71 8.64
N PRO A 104 9.98 8.67 8.12
CA PRO A 104 8.76 9.23 8.69
C PRO A 104 8.03 8.29 9.68
N ILE A 105 7.61 8.83 10.82
CA ILE A 105 6.75 8.14 11.80
C ILE A 105 5.30 8.58 11.55
N ARG A 106 4.38 7.62 11.41
CA ARG A 106 2.98 7.90 11.10
C ARG A 106 2.07 7.29 12.15
N TYR A 107 1.43 8.13 12.98
CA TYR A 107 0.45 7.68 13.96
C TYR A 107 -0.97 7.88 13.43
N ALA A 108 -1.84 6.89 13.64
CA ALA A 108 -3.28 6.99 13.39
C ALA A 108 -4.05 6.81 14.71
N ASP A 109 -5.18 7.50 14.90
CA ASP A 109 -5.97 7.40 16.14
C ASP A 109 -7.45 7.65 15.88
N PHE A 110 -8.27 6.66 16.25
CA PHE A 110 -9.74 6.70 16.15
C PHE A 110 -10.43 6.99 17.49
N SER A 111 -9.70 7.43 18.51
CA SER A 111 -10.28 7.79 19.80
C SER A 111 -11.34 8.88 19.66
N PRO A 112 -12.39 8.87 20.50
CA PRO A 112 -13.44 9.88 20.42
C PRO A 112 -12.91 11.27 20.81
N LEU A 113 -13.29 12.25 20.00
CA LEU A 113 -13.02 13.67 20.19
C LEU A 113 -14.30 14.40 20.61
N HIS A 114 -14.13 15.47 21.39
CA HIS A 114 -15.25 16.26 21.91
C HIS A 114 -15.07 17.75 21.64
N ARG A 115 -16.06 18.37 21.00
CA ARG A 115 -16.12 19.82 20.77
C ARG A 115 -17.43 20.39 21.27
N ASN A 116 -17.36 21.53 21.95
CA ASN A 116 -18.50 22.20 22.55
C ASN A 116 -19.30 23.03 21.53
N GLU A 117 -19.86 22.33 20.55
CA GLU A 117 -20.69 22.94 19.52
C GLU A 117 -21.95 23.58 20.10
N ILE A 118 -22.30 24.77 19.59
CA ILE A 118 -23.50 25.51 19.98
C ILE A 118 -24.73 24.65 19.68
N SER A 119 -25.63 24.51 20.66
CA SER A 119 -26.78 23.59 20.57
C SER A 119 -27.64 23.80 19.31
N GLY A 120 -27.78 25.04 18.83
CA GLY A 120 -28.55 25.38 17.62
C GLY A 120 -27.87 24.99 16.30
N ALA A 121 -26.57 24.69 16.29
CA ALA A 121 -25.82 24.28 15.11
C ALA A 121 -25.78 22.75 14.92
N LEU A 122 -26.21 21.98 15.92
CA LEU A 122 -26.18 20.52 15.88
C LEU A 122 -27.14 19.98 14.82
N SER A 123 -26.66 19.06 13.99
CA SER A 123 -27.44 18.49 12.90
C SER A 123 -27.05 17.04 12.64
N GLY A 124 -27.97 16.12 12.99
CA GLY A 124 -27.86 14.69 12.68
C GLY A 124 -26.48 14.10 12.99
N LEU A 125 -25.78 13.68 11.92
CA LEU A 125 -24.39 13.21 11.96
C LEU A 125 -23.38 14.20 11.34
N THR A 126 -23.86 15.28 10.69
CA THR A 126 -23.00 16.23 9.97
C THR A 126 -22.31 17.23 10.89
N ARG A 127 -22.98 17.64 11.98
CA ARG A 127 -22.42 18.52 13.03
C ARG A 127 -22.79 18.00 14.41
N VAL A 128 -21.76 17.52 15.12
CA VAL A 128 -21.87 16.74 16.35
C VAL A 128 -20.86 17.23 17.40
N ARG A 129 -21.14 16.99 18.67
CA ARG A 129 -20.25 17.28 19.80
C ARG A 129 -19.24 16.18 20.06
N ARG A 130 -19.59 14.94 19.73
CA ARG A 130 -18.75 13.75 19.91
C ARG A 130 -18.60 13.05 18.57
N PHE A 131 -17.37 12.84 18.14
CA PHE A 131 -17.05 12.25 16.84
C PHE A 131 -15.75 11.45 16.88
N HIS A 132 -15.53 10.62 15.87
CA HIS A 132 -14.26 9.93 15.66
C HIS A 132 -13.67 10.39 14.34
N GLN A 133 -12.54 11.06 14.44
CA GLN A 133 -11.74 11.46 13.29
C GLN A 133 -10.81 10.31 12.93
N ASP A 134 -10.58 10.07 11.65
CA ASP A 134 -9.57 9.14 11.15
C ASP A 134 -8.19 9.80 11.17
N ASP A 135 -7.84 10.30 12.35
CA ASP A 135 -6.80 11.28 12.57
C ASP A 135 -5.43 10.67 12.33
N GLY A 136 -4.64 11.29 11.46
CA GLY A 136 -3.28 10.88 11.16
C GLY A 136 -2.28 11.99 11.40
N HIS A 137 -1.18 11.67 12.09
CA HIS A 137 -0.08 12.58 12.35
C HIS A 137 1.23 11.97 11.85
N ILE A 138 1.82 12.61 10.84
CA ILE A 138 3.08 12.18 10.23
C ILE A 138 4.19 13.11 10.71
N PHE A 139 5.14 12.56 11.46
CA PHE A 139 6.38 13.23 11.83
C PHE A 139 7.44 12.89 10.79
N CYS A 140 7.81 13.86 9.97
CA CYS A 140 8.73 13.67 8.86
C CYS A 140 9.87 14.71 8.88
N ARG A 141 10.91 14.42 8.11
CA ARG A 141 12.00 15.38 7.86
C ARG A 141 11.51 16.44 6.86
N PRO A 142 12.08 17.66 6.84
CA PRO A 142 11.70 18.67 5.84
C PRO A 142 11.82 18.18 4.39
N SER A 143 12.84 17.36 4.09
CA SER A 143 13.04 16.75 2.76
C SER A 143 11.95 15.74 2.35
N GLN A 144 11.16 15.22 3.30
CA GLN A 144 10.13 14.20 3.09
C GLN A 144 8.73 14.78 2.88
N ILE A 145 8.50 16.08 3.15
CA ILE A 145 7.18 16.72 3.10
C ILE A 145 6.41 16.40 1.81
N ARG A 146 7.10 16.59 0.68
CA ARG A 146 6.53 16.40 -0.67
C ARG A 146 6.03 14.97 -0.90
N GLU A 147 6.84 13.97 -0.53
CA GLU A 147 6.49 12.56 -0.68
C GLU A 147 5.29 12.18 0.21
N GLU A 148 5.28 12.66 1.45
CA GLU A 148 4.20 12.36 2.40
C GLU A 148 2.86 13.01 2.02
N ILE A 149 2.89 14.23 1.46
CA ILE A 149 1.68 14.87 0.90
C ILE A 149 1.17 14.06 -0.29
N SER A 150 2.04 13.68 -1.23
CA SER A 150 1.65 12.87 -2.40
C SER A 150 0.99 11.56 -1.98
N LYS A 151 1.62 10.81 -1.06
CA LYS A 151 1.06 9.56 -0.52
C LYS A 151 -0.29 9.77 0.15
N THR A 152 -0.47 10.89 0.84
CA THR A 152 -1.75 11.20 1.50
C THR A 152 -2.84 11.55 0.48
N LEU A 153 -2.51 12.29 -0.59
CA LEU A 153 -3.43 12.56 -1.70
C LEU A 153 -3.83 11.26 -2.43
N ASP A 154 -2.88 10.36 -2.65
CA ASP A 154 -3.15 9.03 -3.22
C ASP A 154 -4.10 8.22 -2.34
N PHE A 155 -3.92 8.27 -1.01
CA PHE A 155 -4.82 7.60 -0.08
C PHE A 155 -6.24 8.20 -0.10
N VAL A 156 -6.37 9.52 -0.19
CA VAL A 156 -7.68 10.16 -0.38
C VAL A 156 -8.34 9.66 -1.67
N ARG A 157 -7.60 9.67 -2.79
CA ARG A 157 -8.10 9.23 -4.10
C ARG A 157 -8.61 7.79 -4.06
N LEU A 158 -7.82 6.88 -3.50
CA LEU A 158 -8.17 5.46 -3.33
C LEU A 158 -9.45 5.31 -2.51
N THR A 159 -9.50 5.98 -1.35
CA THR A 159 -10.62 5.88 -0.41
C THR A 159 -11.91 6.38 -1.04
N TYR A 160 -11.85 7.53 -1.72
CA TYR A 160 -13.03 8.15 -2.32
C TYR A 160 -13.51 7.36 -3.54
N GLY A 161 -12.58 6.80 -4.32
CA GLY A 161 -12.89 5.87 -5.40
C GLY A 161 -13.66 4.63 -4.93
N ILE A 162 -13.20 3.98 -3.84
CA ILE A 162 -13.86 2.80 -3.27
C ILE A 162 -15.23 3.16 -2.66
N LEU A 163 -15.34 4.35 -2.07
CA LEU A 163 -16.60 4.86 -1.51
C LEU A 163 -17.56 5.41 -2.56
N GLY A 164 -17.17 5.48 -3.84
CA GLY A 164 -17.98 6.05 -4.91
C GLY A 164 -18.19 7.56 -4.78
N LEU A 165 -17.33 8.25 -4.03
CA LEU A 165 -17.42 9.69 -3.80
C LEU A 165 -16.61 10.44 -4.84
N GLY A 166 -17.24 11.38 -5.55
CA GLY A 166 -16.58 12.24 -6.52
C GLY A 166 -17.55 12.81 -7.56
N PRO A 167 -17.13 13.83 -8.33
CA PRO A 167 -15.83 14.51 -8.28
C PRO A 167 -15.65 15.37 -7.01
N TYR A 168 -14.40 15.60 -6.60
CA TYR A 168 -14.02 16.49 -5.50
C TYR A 168 -13.06 17.57 -5.98
N ARG A 169 -13.01 18.71 -5.28
CA ARG A 169 -12.06 19.81 -5.55
C ARG A 169 -11.03 19.91 -4.44
N LEU A 170 -9.79 20.22 -4.82
CA LEU A 170 -8.72 20.54 -3.88
C LEU A 170 -8.63 22.04 -3.66
N VAL A 171 -8.41 22.45 -2.41
CA VAL A 171 -8.33 23.86 -2.02
C VAL A 171 -7.11 24.07 -1.16
N LEU A 172 -6.22 24.98 -1.56
CA LEU A 172 -5.09 25.40 -0.73
C LEU A 172 -5.51 26.60 0.12
N SER A 173 -5.70 26.38 1.41
CA SER A 173 -6.07 27.39 2.39
C SER A 173 -4.81 27.99 3.05
N THR A 174 -4.58 29.29 2.85
CA THR A 174 -3.35 30.01 3.24
C THR A 174 -3.51 30.80 4.54
N ARG A 175 -2.44 31.45 5.01
CA ARG A 175 -2.33 32.09 6.32
C ARG A 175 -3.54 32.96 6.73
N PRO A 176 -4.19 32.69 7.88
CA PRO A 176 -5.27 33.50 8.43
C PRO A 176 -4.76 34.80 9.06
N GLU A 177 -5.67 35.70 9.47
CA GLU A 177 -5.31 36.93 10.19
C GLU A 177 -4.68 36.64 11.56
N GLN A 178 -5.18 35.62 12.26
CA GLN A 178 -4.67 35.17 13.56
C GLN A 178 -3.91 33.85 13.40
N TYR A 179 -2.58 33.90 13.56
CA TYR A 179 -1.70 32.74 13.38
C TYR A 179 -0.57 32.72 14.42
N ILE A 180 0.02 31.55 14.61
CA ILE A 180 1.24 31.37 15.40
C ILE A 180 2.45 31.09 14.48
N GLY A 181 3.64 31.51 14.88
CA GLY A 181 4.89 31.32 14.12
C GLY A 181 5.39 32.55 13.38
N SER A 182 6.55 32.43 12.72
CA SER A 182 7.13 33.50 11.91
C SER A 182 6.51 33.57 10.52
N ILE A 183 6.61 34.73 9.87
CA ILE A 183 6.19 34.90 8.47
C ILE A 183 6.96 33.95 7.54
N ASP A 184 8.25 33.73 7.82
CA ASP A 184 9.10 32.85 7.03
C ASP A 184 8.71 31.37 7.14
N ASP A 185 8.32 30.91 8.33
CA ASP A 185 7.80 29.55 8.53
C ASP A 185 6.54 29.34 7.68
N TRP A 186 5.65 30.32 7.68
CA TRP A 186 4.41 30.29 6.90
C TRP A 186 4.66 30.30 5.40
N ALA A 187 5.55 31.17 4.93
CA ALA A 187 5.93 31.22 3.52
C ALA A 187 6.53 29.88 3.04
N GLN A 188 7.38 29.25 3.87
CA GLN A 188 7.92 27.93 3.58
C GLN A 188 6.84 26.85 3.54
N ALA A 189 5.90 26.85 4.49
CA ALA A 189 4.83 25.86 4.55
C ALA A 189 3.88 25.98 3.35
N GLU A 190 3.49 27.21 2.99
CA GLU A 190 2.60 27.48 1.86
C GLU A 190 3.25 27.07 0.54
N GLU A 191 4.52 27.45 0.34
CA GLU A 191 5.28 27.07 -0.85
C GLU A 191 5.46 25.54 -0.95
N ALA A 192 5.71 24.85 0.17
CA ALA A 192 5.81 23.40 0.19
C ALA A 192 4.50 22.71 -0.21
N LEU A 193 3.36 23.15 0.32
CA LEU A 193 2.04 22.62 -0.08
C LEU A 193 1.70 22.94 -1.53
N LYS A 194 1.97 24.18 -1.97
CA LYS A 194 1.70 24.62 -3.34
C LYS A 194 2.52 23.81 -4.35
N ARG A 195 3.80 23.58 -4.06
CA ARG A 195 4.68 22.76 -4.90
C ARG A 195 4.21 21.32 -4.96
N ALA A 196 3.88 20.72 -3.82
CA ALA A 196 3.36 19.36 -3.76
C ALA A 196 2.05 19.21 -4.56
N LEU A 197 1.14 20.18 -4.48
CA LEU A 197 -0.10 20.20 -5.28
C LEU A 197 0.19 20.31 -6.78
N THR A 198 1.09 21.23 -7.16
CA THR A 198 1.42 21.48 -8.57
C THR A 198 2.09 20.27 -9.21
N GLU A 199 3.03 19.62 -8.52
CA GLU A 199 3.70 18.40 -8.99
C GLU A 199 2.77 17.18 -9.03
N SER A 200 1.74 17.14 -8.17
CA SER A 200 0.78 16.04 -8.16
C SER A 200 -0.10 15.99 -9.41
N GLY A 201 -0.09 17.05 -10.23
CA GLY A 201 -0.90 17.16 -11.46
C GLY A 201 -2.40 17.34 -11.20
N ASN A 202 -2.81 17.60 -9.95
CA ASN A 202 -4.22 17.85 -9.61
C ASN A 202 -4.56 19.33 -9.73
N ASP A 203 -5.74 19.64 -10.25
CA ASP A 203 -6.30 20.98 -10.22
C ASP A 203 -6.64 21.39 -8.77
N TYR A 204 -6.26 22.61 -8.39
CA TYR A 204 -6.59 23.17 -7.08
C TYR A 204 -6.91 24.67 -7.16
N THR A 205 -7.68 25.15 -6.19
CA THR A 205 -8.00 26.57 -6.01
C THR A 205 -7.34 27.11 -4.74
N ILE A 206 -7.04 28.41 -4.68
CA ILE A 206 -6.51 29.05 -3.46
C ILE A 206 -7.67 29.66 -2.66
N ASN A 207 -7.66 29.47 -1.34
CA ASN A 207 -8.60 30.07 -0.40
C ASN A 207 -7.84 30.90 0.63
N GLU A 208 -7.80 32.21 0.43
CA GLU A 208 -6.99 33.10 1.26
C GLU A 208 -7.58 33.25 2.67
N GLY A 209 -6.73 33.13 3.69
CA GLY A 209 -7.11 33.43 5.07
C GLY A 209 -7.80 32.29 5.84
N ASP A 210 -7.94 31.11 5.26
CA ASP A 210 -8.64 29.96 5.88
C ASP A 210 -7.70 28.85 6.38
N GLY A 211 -6.39 29.11 6.46
CA GLY A 211 -5.43 28.20 7.09
C GLY A 211 -5.74 27.93 8.56
N ALA A 212 -5.21 26.82 9.10
CA ALA A 212 -5.30 26.59 10.55
C ALA A 212 -4.37 27.57 11.30
N PHE A 213 -4.62 27.86 12.57
CA PHE A 213 -3.80 28.82 13.31
C PHE A 213 -2.30 28.45 13.36
N TYR A 214 -1.96 27.16 13.20
CA TYR A 214 -0.59 26.62 13.20
C TYR A 214 0.04 26.38 11.82
N GLY A 215 -0.72 26.51 10.72
CA GLY A 215 -0.18 26.29 9.38
C GLY A 215 -1.20 26.19 8.25
N PRO A 216 -0.75 26.20 6.98
CA PRO A 216 -1.62 26.09 5.82
C PRO A 216 -2.15 24.67 5.65
N LYS A 217 -3.25 24.53 4.90
CA LYS A 217 -3.93 23.25 4.71
C LYS A 217 -4.45 23.05 3.27
N ILE A 218 -4.41 21.81 2.81
CA ILE A 218 -5.11 21.35 1.62
C ILE A 218 -6.45 20.79 2.07
N ASP A 219 -7.54 21.40 1.66
CA ASP A 219 -8.90 20.95 1.94
C ASP A 219 -9.47 20.22 0.73
N ILE A 220 -10.12 19.10 1.01
CA ILE A 220 -10.82 18.31 0.01
C ILE A 220 -12.30 18.58 0.19
N ILE A 221 -12.92 19.17 -0.83
CA ILE A 221 -14.32 19.57 -0.81
C ILE A 221 -15.12 18.62 -1.70
N LEU A 222 -16.08 17.94 -1.08
CA LEU A 222 -17.08 17.12 -1.75
C LEU A 222 -18.39 17.90 -1.91
N LYS A 223 -19.06 17.67 -3.03
CA LYS A 223 -20.41 18.20 -3.26
C LYS A 223 -21.41 17.06 -3.07
N ASP A 224 -22.42 17.28 -2.24
CA ASP A 224 -23.50 16.30 -2.02
C ASP A 224 -24.53 16.32 -3.16
N SER A 225 -25.55 15.46 -3.06
CA SER A 225 -26.62 15.36 -4.06
C SER A 225 -27.48 16.62 -4.20
N ASP A 226 -27.54 17.44 -3.14
CA ASP A 226 -28.28 18.71 -3.10
C ASP A 226 -27.41 19.91 -3.54
N GLY A 227 -26.15 19.64 -3.86
CA GLY A 227 -25.19 20.61 -4.33
C GLY A 227 -24.49 21.42 -3.23
N LYS A 228 -24.67 21.05 -1.96
CA LYS A 228 -23.96 21.67 -0.84
C LYS A 228 -22.55 21.10 -0.76
N GLU A 229 -21.62 22.00 -0.47
CA GLU A 229 -20.21 21.66 -0.31
C GLU A 229 -19.88 21.27 1.12
N HIS A 230 -19.12 20.19 1.27
CA HIS A 230 -18.67 19.66 2.54
C HIS A 230 -17.16 19.46 2.50
N GLN A 231 -16.47 20.05 3.47
CA GLN A 231 -15.07 19.72 3.74
C GLN A 231 -15.02 18.37 4.47
N THR A 232 -14.42 17.39 3.82
CA THR A 232 -14.36 16.00 4.31
C THR A 232 -12.95 15.58 4.66
N ALA A 233 -11.99 15.75 3.76
CA ALA A 233 -10.57 15.49 4.06
C ALA A 233 -9.78 16.79 4.21
N THR A 234 -8.66 16.70 4.90
CA THR A 234 -7.70 17.81 5.04
C THR A 234 -6.29 17.27 5.20
N ILE A 235 -5.30 18.00 4.69
CA ILE A 235 -3.86 17.75 4.88
C ILE A 235 -3.23 19.06 5.31
N GLN A 236 -2.67 19.13 6.51
CA GLN A 236 -2.25 20.38 7.14
C GLN A 236 -0.78 20.30 7.53
N LEU A 237 -0.01 21.31 7.18
CA LEU A 237 1.43 21.34 7.42
C LEU A 237 1.75 22.22 8.64
N ASP A 238 2.24 21.61 9.72
CA ASP A 238 2.46 22.26 11.00
C ASP A 238 3.95 22.26 11.38
N PHE A 239 4.53 23.45 11.45
CA PHE A 239 5.89 23.71 11.95
C PHE A 239 5.93 24.18 13.40
N GLN A 240 4.77 24.45 14.00
CA GLN A 240 4.60 25.15 15.26
C GLN A 240 4.44 24.19 16.44
N LEU A 241 3.61 23.14 16.34
CA LEU A 241 3.50 22.14 17.42
C LEU A 241 4.84 21.47 17.74
N PRO A 242 5.64 21.01 16.76
CA PRO A 242 6.96 20.49 17.03
C PRO A 242 7.86 21.46 17.83
N LYS A 243 7.77 22.77 17.54
CA LYS A 243 8.50 23.80 18.28
C LYS A 243 8.00 23.95 19.71
N ARG A 244 6.68 24.05 19.92
CA ARG A 244 6.07 24.22 21.26
C ARG A 244 6.32 23.03 22.18
N PHE A 245 6.36 21.81 21.64
CA PHE A 245 6.70 20.59 22.39
C PHE A 245 8.20 20.31 22.48
N GLY A 246 9.05 21.12 21.83
CA GLY A 246 10.50 20.90 21.81
C GLY A 246 10.90 19.57 21.16
N LEU A 247 10.12 19.08 20.19
CA LEU A 247 10.36 17.80 19.52
C LEU A 247 11.63 17.87 18.68
N LYS A 248 12.46 16.83 18.78
CA LYS A 248 13.76 16.76 18.10
C LYS A 248 14.06 15.33 17.66
N TYR A 249 14.79 15.20 16.56
CA TYR A 249 15.47 13.98 16.13
C TYR A 249 16.94 14.28 15.84
N THR A 250 17.80 13.27 15.95
CA THR A 250 19.24 13.43 15.68
C THR A 250 19.54 13.11 14.21
N ALA A 251 20.27 13.99 13.53
CA ALA A 251 20.62 13.88 12.12
C ALA A 251 22.05 14.38 11.82
N PRO A 252 22.71 13.86 10.77
CA PRO A 252 23.96 14.43 10.26
C PRO A 252 23.70 15.77 9.55
N ALA A 253 24.70 16.65 9.49
CA ALA A 253 24.64 17.96 8.86
C ALA A 253 23.36 18.74 9.25
N PRO A 254 23.13 19.00 10.55
CA PRO A 254 21.85 19.47 11.07
C PRO A 254 21.33 20.77 10.44
N GLU A 255 22.23 21.66 9.99
CA GLU A 255 21.86 22.90 9.30
C GLU A 255 21.29 22.66 7.89
N PHE A 256 21.80 21.69 7.15
CA PHE A 256 21.25 21.30 5.83
C PHE A 256 19.96 20.52 5.99
N GLU A 257 19.94 19.58 6.94
CA GLU A 257 18.76 18.77 7.25
C GLU A 257 17.56 19.66 7.65
N ARG A 258 17.78 20.75 8.41
CA ARG A 258 16.75 21.72 8.79
C ARG A 258 16.13 22.44 7.59
N ARG A 259 16.91 22.68 6.53
CA ARG A 259 16.42 23.28 5.27
C ARG A 259 15.82 22.26 4.32
N GLY A 260 15.88 20.97 4.65
CA GLY A 260 15.47 19.89 3.74
C GLY A 260 16.45 19.68 2.57
N GLU A 261 17.68 20.16 2.71
CA GLU A 261 18.73 20.06 1.71
C GLU A 261 19.63 18.86 2.01
N THR A 262 20.30 18.34 0.98
CA THR A 262 21.30 17.28 1.12
C THR A 262 22.70 17.83 0.85
N THR A 263 23.67 17.42 1.65
CA THR A 263 25.10 17.70 1.42
C THR A 263 25.87 16.40 1.21
N THR A 264 26.94 16.46 0.41
CA THR A 264 27.89 15.35 0.19
C THR A 264 29.23 15.59 0.86
N ASP A 265 29.39 16.71 1.57
CA ASP A 265 30.62 17.07 2.27
C ASP A 265 30.85 16.13 3.48
N PRO A 266 31.95 15.34 3.50
CA PRO A 266 32.22 14.41 4.60
C PRO A 266 32.39 15.08 5.96
N GLU A 267 32.90 16.31 6.03
CA GLU A 267 33.10 17.02 7.30
C GLU A 267 31.76 17.42 7.92
N LEU A 268 30.85 17.95 7.09
CA LEU A 268 29.50 18.31 7.52
C LEU A 268 28.65 17.08 7.87
N LEU A 269 28.83 15.96 7.15
CA LEU A 269 28.12 14.70 7.43
C LEU A 269 28.62 13.99 8.69
N ALA A 270 29.83 14.29 9.16
CA ALA A 270 30.34 13.80 10.43
C ALA A 270 29.73 14.51 11.64
N GLU A 271 29.21 15.73 11.47
CA GLU A 271 28.54 16.48 12.54
C GLU A 271 27.09 15.99 12.71
N TYR A 272 26.76 15.48 13.90
CA TYR A 272 25.40 15.11 14.27
C TYR A 272 24.81 16.10 15.26
N GLY A 273 23.57 16.53 15.00
CA GLY A 273 22.87 17.45 15.88
C GLY A 273 21.36 17.24 15.89
N PRO A 274 20.67 17.86 16.86
CA PRO A 274 19.22 17.81 16.94
C PRO A 274 18.56 18.72 15.90
N VAL A 275 17.61 18.16 15.14
CA VAL A 275 16.77 18.87 14.18
C VAL A 275 15.30 18.70 14.58
N GLN A 276 14.47 19.71 14.30
CA GLN A 276 13.03 19.65 14.59
C GLN A 276 12.31 18.91 13.46
N PRO A 277 11.41 17.96 13.77
CA PRO A 277 10.59 17.32 12.75
C PRO A 277 9.50 18.28 12.26
N VAL A 278 8.98 17.97 11.09
CA VAL A 278 7.77 18.57 10.53
C VAL A 278 6.59 17.66 10.85
N LEU A 279 5.46 18.26 11.22
CA LEU A 279 4.23 17.54 11.51
C LEU A 279 3.21 17.76 10.38
N ILE A 280 2.74 16.67 9.78
CA ILE A 280 1.62 16.71 8.84
C ILE A 280 0.40 16.11 9.53
N HIS A 281 -0.65 16.92 9.69
CA HIS A 281 -1.96 16.48 10.15
C HIS A 281 -2.78 16.05 8.96
N ARG A 282 -3.53 14.97 9.08
CA ARG A 282 -4.47 14.60 8.03
C ARG A 282 -5.70 13.90 8.56
N ALA A 283 -6.76 13.99 7.76
CA ALA A 283 -7.94 13.15 7.86
C ALA A 283 -8.41 12.84 6.43
N VAL A 284 -8.81 11.60 6.17
CA VAL A 284 -9.32 11.13 4.86
C VAL A 284 -10.85 11.10 4.87
N LEU A 285 -11.46 10.60 5.94
CA LEU A 285 -12.92 10.68 6.12
C LEU A 285 -13.35 12.02 6.72
N GLY A 286 -12.45 12.65 7.49
CA GLY A 286 -12.75 13.81 8.34
C GLY A 286 -13.30 13.34 9.66
N SER A 287 -14.56 12.94 9.67
CA SER A 287 -15.08 12.13 10.77
C SER A 287 -15.94 11.00 10.24
N ALA A 288 -15.89 9.86 10.91
CA ALA A 288 -16.71 8.71 10.57
C ALA A 288 -18.20 9.09 10.59
N GLU A 289 -18.64 9.91 11.55
CA GLU A 289 -20.02 10.40 11.62
C GLU A 289 -20.39 11.27 10.42
N ARG A 290 -19.59 12.29 10.08
CA ARG A 290 -19.89 13.19 8.96
C ARG A 290 -19.90 12.44 7.65
N LEU A 291 -18.91 11.59 7.42
CA LEU A 291 -18.84 10.79 6.20
C LEU A 291 -20.00 9.81 6.11
N MET A 292 -20.39 9.17 7.22
CA MET A 292 -21.59 8.32 7.23
C MET A 292 -22.83 9.10 6.83
N ALA A 293 -22.99 10.37 7.25
CA ALA A 293 -24.09 11.22 6.82
C ALA A 293 -24.13 11.36 5.30
N LEU A 294 -22.98 11.71 4.70
CA LEU A 294 -22.84 11.87 3.25
C LEU A 294 -23.09 10.56 2.50
N LEU A 295 -22.61 9.43 3.02
CA LEU A 295 -22.83 8.12 2.41
C LEU A 295 -24.30 7.67 2.48
N ILE A 296 -25.00 7.99 3.57
CA ILE A 296 -26.44 7.72 3.71
C ILE A 296 -27.22 8.44 2.61
N GLU A 297 -26.90 9.72 2.38
CA GLU A 297 -27.52 10.56 1.35
C GLU A 297 -27.13 10.08 -0.05
N HIS A 298 -25.83 9.88 -0.29
CA HIS A 298 -25.28 9.44 -1.57
C HIS A 298 -25.87 8.12 -2.05
N TYR A 299 -25.94 7.10 -1.18
CA TYR A 299 -26.46 5.80 -1.55
C TYR A 299 -27.98 5.71 -1.47
N ASN A 300 -28.65 6.57 -0.69
CA ASN A 300 -30.10 6.59 -0.51
C ASN A 300 -30.68 5.17 -0.28
N GLY A 301 -30.04 4.39 0.58
CA GLY A 301 -30.40 3.01 0.91
C GLY A 301 -29.85 1.92 -0.03
N LYS A 302 -29.23 2.27 -1.17
CA LYS A 302 -28.59 1.35 -2.12
C LYS A 302 -27.09 1.23 -1.87
N TRP A 303 -26.74 0.62 -0.74
CA TRP A 303 -25.35 0.49 -0.30
C TRP A 303 -24.54 -0.48 -1.16
N PRO A 304 -23.22 -0.23 -1.37
CA PRO A 304 -22.33 -1.23 -1.90
C PRO A 304 -22.24 -2.41 -0.93
N PHE A 305 -22.11 -3.62 -1.45
CA PHE A 305 -22.32 -4.85 -0.66
C PHE A 305 -21.40 -4.95 0.57
N TRP A 306 -20.15 -4.51 0.45
CA TRP A 306 -19.18 -4.55 1.54
C TRP A 306 -19.58 -3.63 2.70
N LEU A 307 -20.25 -2.50 2.42
CA LEU A 307 -20.66 -1.52 3.41
C LEU A 307 -22.10 -1.76 3.90
N ASN A 308 -22.96 -2.38 3.08
CA ASN A 308 -24.38 -2.56 3.34
C ASN A 308 -24.66 -3.21 4.70
N PRO A 309 -25.32 -2.53 5.66
CA PRO A 309 -25.58 -3.10 6.99
C PRO A 309 -26.54 -4.30 6.98
N ARG A 310 -27.20 -4.56 5.86
CA ARG A 310 -28.15 -5.65 5.58
C ARG A 310 -27.64 -6.49 4.41
N GLN A 311 -26.52 -7.17 4.59
CA GLN A 311 -25.90 -7.92 3.49
C GLN A 311 -26.80 -9.07 3.02
N ALA A 312 -27.27 -9.90 3.95
CA ALA A 312 -28.12 -11.04 3.62
C ALA A 312 -29.30 -11.21 4.57
N ILE A 313 -30.37 -11.82 4.06
CA ILE A 313 -31.46 -12.37 4.88
C ILE A 313 -31.81 -13.76 4.37
N VAL A 314 -31.98 -14.70 5.29
CA VAL A 314 -32.48 -16.05 5.01
C VAL A 314 -33.97 -16.10 5.32
N ILE A 315 -34.78 -16.50 4.34
CA ILE A 315 -36.24 -16.57 4.44
C ILE A 315 -36.72 -18.00 4.13
N THR A 316 -37.65 -18.52 4.94
CA THR A 316 -38.24 -19.84 4.70
C THR A 316 -39.48 -19.75 3.83
N VAL A 317 -39.67 -20.75 2.96
CA VAL A 317 -40.89 -20.88 2.13
C VAL A 317 -42.11 -21.31 2.95
N ASN A 318 -41.87 -22.15 3.96
CA ASN A 318 -42.86 -22.58 4.94
C ASN A 318 -42.18 -22.80 6.30
N SER A 319 -42.98 -23.03 7.32
CA SER A 319 -42.53 -23.16 8.71
C SER A 319 -42.36 -24.62 9.14
N THR A 320 -42.22 -25.54 8.19
CA THR A 320 -41.96 -26.95 8.52
C THR A 320 -40.56 -27.11 9.11
N GLU A 321 -40.45 -27.91 10.16
CA GLU A 321 -39.20 -28.10 10.91
C GLU A 321 -37.99 -28.49 10.03
N PRO A 322 -38.12 -29.36 9.01
CA PRO A 322 -36.98 -29.66 8.11
C PRO A 322 -36.48 -28.44 7.34
N VAL A 323 -37.40 -27.59 6.83
CA VAL A 323 -37.05 -26.38 6.07
C VAL A 323 -36.44 -25.32 6.98
N VAL A 324 -37.03 -25.09 8.16
CA VAL A 324 -36.51 -24.13 9.15
C VAL A 324 -35.11 -24.55 9.63
N ARG A 325 -34.90 -25.85 9.86
CA ARG A 325 -33.58 -26.39 10.23
C ARG A 325 -32.54 -26.16 9.15
N TRP A 326 -32.87 -26.42 7.89
CA TRP A 326 -31.97 -26.19 6.76
C TRP A 326 -31.66 -24.69 6.57
N ALA A 327 -32.65 -23.83 6.78
CA ALA A 327 -32.46 -22.38 6.73
C ALA A 327 -31.57 -21.88 7.89
N ARG A 328 -31.71 -22.43 9.10
CA ARG A 328 -30.81 -22.12 10.23
C ARG A 328 -29.39 -22.59 9.95
N HIS A 329 -29.23 -23.81 9.43
CA HIS A 329 -27.93 -24.32 9.00
C HIS A 329 -27.29 -23.41 7.95
N THR A 330 -28.05 -22.99 6.94
CA THR A 330 -27.58 -22.03 5.92
C THR A 330 -27.10 -20.73 6.55
N ARG A 331 -27.88 -20.13 7.46
CA ARG A 331 -27.48 -18.92 8.19
C ARG A 331 -26.17 -19.14 8.94
N ASP A 332 -26.03 -20.26 9.64
CA ASP A 332 -24.85 -20.57 10.43
C ASP A 332 -23.62 -20.77 9.53
N VAL A 333 -23.75 -21.42 8.37
CA VAL A 333 -22.70 -21.51 7.33
C VAL A 333 -22.29 -20.12 6.84
N LEU A 334 -23.26 -19.26 6.50
CA LEU A 334 -23.00 -17.89 6.04
C LEU A 334 -22.28 -17.05 7.11
N LEU A 335 -22.61 -17.23 8.39
CA LEU A 335 -21.96 -16.55 9.51
C LEU A 335 -20.58 -17.16 9.86
N GLY A 336 -20.23 -18.34 9.33
CA GLY A 336 -19.02 -19.08 9.71
C GLY A 336 -19.12 -19.75 11.08
N LEU A 337 -20.34 -20.08 11.52
CA LEU A 337 -20.65 -20.69 12.82
C LEU A 337 -20.88 -22.21 12.74
N SER A 338 -20.72 -22.82 11.56
CA SER A 338 -20.88 -24.27 11.41
C SER A 338 -19.93 -25.04 12.34
N PRO A 339 -20.42 -26.09 13.03
CA PRO A 339 -19.62 -26.86 13.96
C PRO A 339 -18.49 -27.55 13.20
N ALA A 340 -17.27 -27.03 13.34
CA ALA A 340 -16.09 -27.76 12.95
C ALA A 340 -15.92 -28.95 13.94
N PRO A 341 -15.39 -30.11 13.50
CA PRO A 341 -15.13 -31.23 14.40
C PRO A 341 -14.27 -30.78 15.59
N ALA A 342 -14.39 -31.44 16.75
CA ALA A 342 -13.73 -31.06 18.00
C ALA A 342 -12.18 -30.92 17.94
N SER A 343 -11.56 -31.25 16.81
CA SER A 343 -10.14 -31.11 16.50
C SER A 343 -9.80 -29.91 15.59
N ALA A 344 -10.76 -29.06 15.21
CA ALA A 344 -10.56 -27.94 14.30
C ALA A 344 -10.35 -26.61 15.05
N THR A 345 -9.62 -25.70 14.40
CA THR A 345 -9.41 -24.31 14.81
C THR A 345 -10.72 -23.62 15.22
N PRO A 346 -10.68 -22.63 16.13
CA PRO A 346 -11.86 -21.90 16.53
C PRO A 346 -12.60 -21.39 15.29
N ALA A 347 -13.93 -21.58 15.27
CA ALA A 347 -14.79 -21.11 14.18
C ALA A 347 -14.42 -19.66 13.83
N SER A 348 -14.10 -19.41 12.56
CA SER A 348 -13.70 -18.10 12.06
C SER A 348 -14.93 -17.41 11.47
N PRO A 349 -15.59 -16.49 12.19
CA PRO A 349 -16.79 -15.85 11.70
C PRO A 349 -16.49 -15.05 10.44
N THR A 350 -17.39 -15.11 9.46
CA THR A 350 -17.18 -14.48 8.14
C THR A 350 -17.27 -12.95 8.18
N GLY A 351 -17.83 -12.37 9.24
CA GLY A 351 -18.15 -10.94 9.34
C GLY A 351 -19.37 -10.52 8.52
N LEU A 352 -20.07 -11.47 7.87
CA LEU A 352 -21.29 -11.19 7.13
C LEU A 352 -22.45 -10.82 8.07
N ALA A 353 -23.25 -9.84 7.67
CA ALA A 353 -24.49 -9.48 8.35
C ALA A 353 -25.66 -10.28 7.75
N VAL A 354 -26.12 -11.32 8.46
CA VAL A 354 -27.17 -12.23 8.02
C VAL A 354 -28.36 -12.18 8.98
N ASP A 355 -29.51 -11.72 8.49
CA ASP A 355 -30.77 -11.76 9.23
C ASP A 355 -31.58 -13.02 8.86
N PHE A 356 -32.64 -13.33 9.61
CA PHE A 356 -33.42 -14.57 9.47
C PHE A 356 -34.93 -14.29 9.63
N ASP A 357 -35.76 -14.84 8.75
CA ASP A 357 -37.23 -14.73 8.80
C ASP A 357 -37.92 -16.09 8.51
N ASP A 358 -38.29 -16.78 9.59
CA ASP A 358 -39.07 -18.02 9.58
C ASP A 358 -40.56 -17.82 9.87
N SER A 359 -41.08 -16.59 9.77
CA SER A 359 -42.50 -16.31 10.06
C SER A 359 -43.46 -17.00 9.10
N ASP A 360 -44.72 -17.24 9.50
CA ASP A 360 -45.77 -17.89 8.69
C ASP A 360 -46.29 -17.04 7.52
N ARG A 361 -45.63 -15.92 7.21
CA ARG A 361 -46.02 -14.97 6.16
C ARG A 361 -45.67 -15.51 4.77
N THR A 362 -46.40 -15.05 3.75
CA THR A 362 -46.13 -15.48 2.38
C THR A 362 -44.72 -15.08 1.93
N VAL A 363 -44.06 -15.95 1.16
CA VAL A 363 -42.70 -15.69 0.64
C VAL A 363 -42.64 -14.39 -0.16
N GLY A 364 -43.65 -14.11 -0.98
CA GLY A 364 -43.74 -12.87 -1.73
C GLY A 364 -43.73 -11.63 -0.83
N LEU A 365 -44.40 -11.68 0.32
CA LEU A 365 -44.37 -10.60 1.31
C LEU A 365 -42.98 -10.47 1.95
N LYS A 366 -42.37 -11.59 2.38
CA LYS A 366 -41.01 -11.60 2.95
C LYS A 366 -39.97 -11.02 1.99
N VAL A 367 -39.97 -11.48 0.73
CA VAL A 367 -39.07 -10.98 -0.32
C VAL A 367 -39.30 -9.49 -0.56
N ARG A 368 -40.55 -9.04 -0.68
CA ARG A 368 -40.87 -7.62 -0.90
C ARG A 368 -40.39 -6.73 0.25
N GLU A 369 -40.59 -7.16 1.49
CA GLU A 369 -40.08 -6.44 2.66
C GLU A 369 -38.55 -6.40 2.71
N ALA A 370 -37.89 -7.52 2.40
CA ALA A 370 -36.44 -7.56 2.33
C ALA A 370 -35.90 -6.63 1.21
N THR A 371 -36.50 -6.66 0.02
CA THR A 371 -36.13 -5.74 -1.05
C THR A 371 -36.35 -4.29 -0.64
N SER A 372 -37.48 -3.96 -0.01
CA SER A 372 -37.78 -2.60 0.47
C SER A 372 -36.82 -2.14 1.57
N LYS A 373 -36.29 -3.05 2.38
CA LYS A 373 -35.29 -2.76 3.42
C LYS A 373 -33.88 -2.63 2.88
N GLY A 374 -33.65 -2.93 1.59
CA GLY A 374 -32.35 -2.80 0.94
C GLY A 374 -31.37 -3.94 1.23
N TYR A 375 -31.86 -5.18 1.44
CA TYR A 375 -30.96 -6.32 1.56
C TYR A 375 -30.17 -6.55 0.27
N GLY A 376 -28.86 -6.74 0.39
CA GLY A 376 -27.98 -7.00 -0.76
C GLY A 376 -28.23 -8.36 -1.40
N VAL A 377 -28.49 -9.38 -0.58
CA VAL A 377 -28.82 -10.74 -0.99
C VAL A 377 -30.02 -11.26 -0.20
N ILE A 378 -30.95 -11.91 -0.89
CA ILE A 378 -32.10 -12.60 -0.28
C ILE A 378 -31.93 -14.09 -0.56
N VAL A 379 -31.83 -14.88 0.50
CA VAL A 379 -31.68 -16.34 0.46
C VAL A 379 -33.02 -16.98 0.77
N THR A 380 -33.63 -17.64 -0.22
CA THR A 380 -34.90 -18.33 -0.06
C THR A 380 -34.66 -19.83 0.10
N VAL A 381 -35.33 -20.43 1.09
CA VAL A 381 -35.15 -21.84 1.44
C VAL A 381 -36.51 -22.54 1.46
N GLY A 382 -36.72 -23.49 0.55
CA GLY A 382 -37.92 -24.31 0.44
C GLY A 382 -37.67 -25.82 0.50
N PRO A 383 -38.74 -26.63 0.34
CA PRO A 383 -38.65 -28.10 0.37
C PRO A 383 -37.72 -28.68 -0.70
N ASP A 384 -37.77 -28.14 -1.93
CA ASP A 384 -36.93 -28.59 -3.03
C ASP A 384 -35.44 -28.28 -2.79
N ASP A 385 -35.16 -27.14 -2.13
CA ASP A 385 -33.80 -26.73 -1.78
C ASP A 385 -33.19 -27.70 -0.74
N LEU A 386 -33.98 -28.11 0.25
CA LEU A 386 -33.60 -29.13 1.23
C LEU A 386 -33.29 -30.48 0.56
N LEU A 387 -34.11 -30.93 -0.39
CA LEU A 387 -33.90 -32.21 -1.09
C LEU A 387 -32.61 -32.21 -1.90
N ASN A 388 -32.19 -31.06 -2.41
CA ASN A 388 -31.03 -30.91 -3.27
C ASN A 388 -29.77 -30.43 -2.52
N ASN A 389 -29.84 -30.19 -1.20
CA ASN A 389 -28.79 -29.55 -0.41
C ASN A 389 -28.35 -28.18 -0.97
N THR A 390 -29.29 -27.41 -1.51
CA THR A 390 -29.04 -26.09 -2.09
C THR A 390 -29.87 -25.01 -1.39
N VAL A 391 -29.69 -23.76 -1.82
CA VAL A 391 -30.53 -22.60 -1.51
C VAL A 391 -30.70 -21.73 -2.75
N CYS A 392 -31.82 -21.01 -2.81
CA CYS A 392 -32.11 -20.08 -3.89
C CYS A 392 -31.70 -18.65 -3.52
N ILE A 393 -30.73 -18.10 -4.24
CA ILE A 393 -30.18 -16.76 -4.04
C ILE A 393 -30.80 -15.77 -5.01
N ASN A 394 -31.24 -14.63 -4.49
CA ASN A 394 -31.55 -13.42 -5.24
C ASN A 394 -30.52 -12.34 -4.90
N ALA A 395 -29.65 -12.05 -5.86
CA ALA A 395 -28.57 -11.07 -5.79
C ALA A 395 -28.81 -9.87 -6.71
N ALA A 396 -30.06 -9.62 -7.13
CA ALA A 396 -30.38 -8.54 -8.07
C ALA A 396 -30.04 -7.13 -7.53
N ALA A 397 -29.96 -6.97 -6.20
CA ALA A 397 -29.54 -5.71 -5.58
C ALA A 397 -28.03 -5.43 -5.74
N LEU A 398 -27.24 -6.41 -6.20
CA LEU A 398 -25.80 -6.28 -6.46
C LEU A 398 -25.51 -5.87 -7.91
N ALA A 399 -26.52 -5.76 -8.76
CA ALA A 399 -26.36 -5.45 -10.17
C ALA A 399 -25.84 -4.02 -10.37
N GLY A 400 -24.88 -3.86 -11.28
CA GLY A 400 -24.39 -2.54 -11.69
C GLY A 400 -25.44 -1.74 -12.47
N PRO A 401 -25.26 -0.42 -12.60
CA PRO A 401 -26.21 0.46 -13.31
C PRO A 401 -26.40 0.11 -14.80
N ASN A 402 -25.47 -0.64 -15.40
CA ASN A 402 -25.45 -1.00 -16.83
C ASN A 402 -25.76 -2.48 -17.11
N GLU A 403 -26.30 -3.24 -16.16
CA GLU A 403 -26.63 -4.65 -16.41
C GLU A 403 -27.87 -4.83 -17.29
N SER A 404 -27.81 -5.82 -18.21
CA SER A 404 -28.91 -6.14 -19.10
C SER A 404 -30.08 -6.81 -18.36
N ALA A 405 -31.28 -6.74 -18.95
CA ALA A 405 -32.46 -7.41 -18.40
C ALA A 405 -32.28 -8.94 -18.23
N GLU A 406 -31.48 -9.56 -19.09
CA GLU A 406 -31.14 -10.99 -18.99
C GLU A 406 -30.17 -11.28 -17.84
N GLN A 407 -29.18 -10.42 -17.60
CA GLN A 407 -28.25 -10.53 -16.48
C GLN A 407 -28.98 -10.36 -15.15
N LEU A 408 -29.85 -9.34 -15.05
CA LEU A 408 -30.73 -9.13 -13.90
C LEU A 408 -31.64 -10.33 -13.63
N LYS A 409 -32.15 -10.99 -14.68
CA LYS A 409 -32.97 -12.20 -14.54
C LYS A 409 -32.17 -13.38 -13.99
N LYS A 410 -30.91 -13.54 -14.41
CA LYS A 410 -29.98 -14.55 -13.87
C LYS A 410 -29.67 -14.28 -12.39
N LEU A 411 -29.44 -13.03 -12.00
CA LEU A 411 -29.15 -12.68 -10.61
C LEU A 411 -30.33 -12.84 -9.65
N ARG A 412 -31.58 -12.86 -10.16
CA ARG A 412 -32.77 -13.03 -9.32
C ARG A 412 -32.96 -14.45 -8.78
N ARG A 413 -32.37 -15.45 -9.44
CA ARG A 413 -32.54 -16.85 -9.07
C ARG A 413 -31.29 -17.65 -9.43
N ILE A 414 -30.43 -17.86 -8.43
CA ILE A 414 -29.23 -18.68 -8.53
C ILE A 414 -29.34 -19.76 -7.47
N ASN A 415 -29.31 -21.03 -7.87
CA ASN A 415 -29.27 -22.14 -6.92
C ASN A 415 -27.81 -22.49 -6.64
N MET A 416 -27.44 -22.58 -5.37
CA MET A 416 -26.08 -22.91 -4.93
C MET A 416 -26.12 -23.55 -3.54
N THR A 417 -25.04 -24.22 -3.12
CA THR A 417 -24.93 -24.72 -1.74
C THR A 417 -24.75 -23.56 -0.74
N PRO A 418 -25.02 -23.77 0.56
CA PRO A 418 -24.72 -22.76 1.59
C PRO A 418 -23.26 -22.28 1.57
N GLU A 419 -22.31 -23.17 1.30
CA GLU A 419 -20.88 -22.86 1.21
C GLU A 419 -20.58 -21.99 -0.02
N GLU A 420 -21.12 -22.34 -1.19
CA GLU A 420 -20.99 -21.54 -2.40
C GLU A 420 -21.62 -20.15 -2.23
N ALA A 421 -22.75 -20.05 -1.52
CA ALA A 421 -23.39 -18.78 -1.18
C ALA A 421 -22.53 -17.90 -0.28
N ARG A 422 -21.88 -18.51 0.72
CA ARG A 422 -20.93 -17.82 1.58
C ARG A 422 -19.77 -17.27 0.75
N ASP A 423 -19.15 -18.11 -0.08
CA ASP A 423 -17.97 -17.75 -0.85
C ASP A 423 -18.31 -16.70 -1.92
N PHE A 424 -19.49 -16.80 -2.54
CA PHE A 424 -20.04 -15.76 -3.41
C PHE A 424 -20.16 -14.42 -2.69
N MET A 425 -20.78 -14.37 -1.51
CA MET A 425 -20.91 -13.12 -0.74
C MET A 425 -19.54 -12.56 -0.32
N LEU A 426 -18.64 -13.41 0.15
CA LEU A 426 -17.28 -13.00 0.52
C LEU A 426 -16.50 -12.45 -0.68
N SER A 427 -16.67 -13.03 -1.87
CA SER A 427 -16.06 -12.49 -3.10
C SER A 427 -16.55 -11.08 -3.40
N LYS A 428 -17.83 -10.76 -3.12
CA LYS A 428 -18.40 -9.42 -3.33
C LYS A 428 -17.88 -8.43 -2.29
N VAL A 429 -17.66 -8.87 -1.05
CA VAL A 429 -16.97 -8.05 -0.04
C VAL A 429 -15.53 -7.75 -0.49
N ASN A 430 -14.79 -8.78 -0.92
CA ASN A 430 -13.38 -8.66 -1.33
C ASN A 430 -13.18 -7.89 -2.64
N SER A 431 -14.13 -7.98 -3.58
CA SER A 431 -14.05 -7.25 -4.86
C SER A 431 -13.95 -5.74 -4.67
N ALA A 432 -14.57 -5.18 -3.62
CA ALA A 432 -14.44 -3.76 -3.29
C ALA A 432 -13.04 -3.38 -2.77
N TYR A 433 -12.35 -4.31 -2.11
CA TYR A 433 -10.94 -4.12 -1.70
C TYR A 433 -9.98 -4.29 -2.89
N ASN A 434 -10.33 -5.13 -3.87
CA ASN A 434 -9.49 -5.43 -5.04
C ASN A 434 -9.77 -4.50 -6.26
N ALA A 435 -10.84 -3.71 -6.25
CA ALA A 435 -11.30 -2.90 -7.39
C ALA A 435 -10.38 -1.72 -7.77
N MET A 436 -9.26 -1.53 -7.08
CA MET A 436 -8.24 -0.54 -7.43
C MET A 436 -6.83 -1.10 -7.24
N ASP A 437 -6.56 -2.28 -7.78
CA ASP A 437 -5.21 -2.67 -8.17
C ASP A 437 -4.79 -1.80 -9.37
N LEU A 438 -4.49 -0.52 -9.10
CA LEU A 438 -3.89 0.40 -10.07
C LEU A 438 -2.53 -0.18 -10.42
N THR A 439 -2.46 -0.88 -11.54
CA THR A 439 -1.23 -1.44 -12.07
C THR A 439 -0.22 -0.34 -12.40
N ASN A 440 0.67 -0.01 -11.45
CA ASN A 440 2.11 0.11 -11.68
C ASN A 440 2.89 -0.14 -10.37
N PRO A 441 3.97 -0.95 -10.39
CA PRO A 441 4.60 -1.53 -9.22
C PRO A 441 5.61 -0.54 -8.62
N SER A 442 5.29 0.04 -7.47
CA SER A 442 6.31 0.74 -6.66
C SER A 442 6.20 0.54 -5.15
N ASP A 443 5.16 -0.13 -4.66
CA ASP A 443 5.10 -0.51 -3.25
C ASP A 443 5.84 -1.82 -3.00
N PRO A 444 6.77 -1.88 -2.03
CA PRO A 444 7.32 -3.15 -1.58
C PRO A 444 6.19 -3.99 -0.96
N PRO A 445 6.23 -5.32 -1.10
CA PRO A 445 5.19 -6.19 -0.57
C PRO A 445 5.05 -6.00 0.96
N PRO A 446 3.82 -6.13 1.50
CA PRO A 446 3.56 -5.95 2.93
C PRO A 446 4.39 -6.93 3.77
N ASP A 447 4.67 -6.53 5.02
CA ASP A 447 5.44 -7.32 5.98
C ASP A 447 4.86 -8.75 6.09
N TYR A 448 5.64 -9.70 5.56
CA TYR A 448 5.30 -11.07 5.24
C TYR A 448 4.76 -11.86 6.45
N ILE A 449 5.15 -11.46 7.65
CA ILE A 449 4.67 -12.07 8.90
C ILE A 449 3.19 -11.76 9.15
N THR A 450 2.72 -10.59 8.71
CA THR A 450 1.37 -10.09 8.99
C THR A 450 0.32 -10.79 8.12
N ALA A 451 0.64 -11.04 6.85
CA ALA A 451 -0.25 -11.76 5.91
C ALA A 451 -0.39 -13.25 6.29
N ALA A 452 0.70 -13.92 6.69
CA ALA A 452 0.66 -15.33 7.06
C ALA A 452 -0.08 -15.59 8.40
N ARG A 453 0.01 -14.66 9.37
CA ARG A 453 -0.76 -14.72 10.62
C ARG A 453 -2.27 -14.53 10.40
N ALA A 454 -2.65 -13.69 9.44
CA ALA A 454 -4.06 -13.46 9.10
C ALA A 454 -4.75 -14.71 8.50
N HIS A 455 -3.97 -15.66 7.96
CA HIS A 455 -4.46 -16.90 7.37
C HIS A 455 -4.23 -18.15 8.23
N GLY A 456 -3.82 -17.99 9.50
CA GLY A 456 -3.68 -19.10 10.44
C GLY A 456 -2.53 -20.08 10.11
N ILE A 457 -1.54 -19.64 9.32
CA ILE A 457 -0.45 -20.48 8.85
C ILE A 457 0.62 -20.59 9.95
N PRO A 458 1.02 -21.81 10.39
CA PRO A 458 2.13 -21.98 11.32
C PRO A 458 3.44 -21.59 10.64
N LEU A 459 4.05 -20.49 11.10
CA LEU A 459 5.32 -19.97 10.58
C LEU A 459 6.50 -20.57 11.33
N ARG A 460 7.48 -21.14 10.61
CA ARG A 460 8.79 -21.48 11.19
C ARG A 460 9.57 -20.19 11.48
N GLN A 461 10.38 -20.19 12.54
CA GLN A 461 11.34 -19.10 12.76
C GLN A 461 12.38 -19.14 11.64
N SER A 462 12.40 -18.13 10.78
CA SER A 462 13.48 -17.94 9.82
C SER A 462 14.80 -17.77 10.57
N ALA A 463 15.88 -18.38 10.04
CA ALA A 463 17.22 -18.07 10.50
C ALA A 463 17.43 -16.53 10.51
N PRO A 464 18.07 -15.95 11.53
CA PRO A 464 18.24 -14.52 11.64
C PRO A 464 18.94 -13.98 10.40
N ILE A 465 18.29 -13.05 9.70
CA ILE A 465 18.90 -12.30 8.60
C ILE A 465 20.08 -11.53 9.22
N LYS A 466 21.31 -11.96 8.93
CA LYS A 466 22.51 -11.19 9.30
C LYS A 466 22.37 -9.80 8.69
N LYS A 467 22.45 -8.77 9.55
CA LYS A 467 22.54 -7.35 9.15
C LYS A 467 23.52 -7.23 7.98
N GLY A 468 23.06 -6.67 6.87
CA GLY A 468 23.92 -6.39 5.71
C GLY A 468 25.10 -5.51 6.11
N PRO A 469 26.26 -5.65 5.46
CA PRO A 469 27.44 -4.86 5.77
C PRO A 469 27.22 -3.38 5.43
N TYR A 470 28.03 -2.51 6.03
CA TYR A 470 28.18 -1.09 5.67
C TYR A 470 28.37 -0.93 4.13
N PRO A 471 27.99 0.20 3.52
CA PRO A 471 28.17 0.39 2.09
C PRO A 471 29.64 0.15 1.72
N LEU A 472 29.88 -0.87 0.90
CA LEU A 472 31.21 -1.27 0.48
C LEU A 472 31.80 -0.15 -0.38
N GLU A 473 32.95 0.40 0.01
CA GLU A 473 33.73 1.30 -0.85
C GLU A 473 34.50 0.47 -1.88
N LEU A 474 33.79 -0.04 -2.89
CA LEU A 474 34.41 -0.71 -4.03
C LEU A 474 34.65 0.31 -5.15
N PRO A 475 35.84 0.32 -5.80
CA PRO A 475 36.14 1.24 -6.91
C PRO A 475 35.08 1.20 -8.02
N ILE A 476 34.57 0.01 -8.35
CA ILE A 476 33.52 -0.16 -9.36
C ILE A 476 32.22 0.53 -8.96
N LEU A 477 31.82 0.48 -7.69
CA LEU A 477 30.61 1.15 -7.21
C LEU A 477 30.78 2.68 -7.25
N SER A 478 31.95 3.19 -6.86
CA SER A 478 32.27 4.62 -6.96
C SER A 478 32.23 5.13 -8.40
N TYR A 479 32.77 4.37 -9.36
CA TYR A 479 32.68 4.68 -10.78
C TYR A 479 31.21 4.74 -11.24
N LEU A 480 30.46 3.67 -11.00
CA LEU A 480 29.07 3.52 -11.47
C LEU A 480 28.11 4.57 -10.90
N ARG A 481 28.31 5.06 -9.67
CA ARG A 481 27.46 6.11 -9.04
C ARG A 481 27.36 7.41 -9.87
N SER A 482 28.41 7.72 -10.61
CA SER A 482 28.52 8.96 -11.40
C SER A 482 28.08 8.79 -12.86
N LYS A 483 27.73 7.57 -13.27
CA LYS A 483 27.51 7.19 -14.67
C LYS A 483 26.06 6.77 -14.92
N ARG A 484 25.65 6.78 -16.19
CA ARG A 484 24.38 6.18 -16.62
C ARG A 484 24.52 4.65 -16.57
N VAL A 485 23.84 4.03 -15.61
CA VAL A 485 23.78 2.56 -15.47
C VAL A 485 22.36 2.10 -15.69
N ILE A 486 22.17 1.17 -16.63
CA ILE A 486 20.86 0.63 -16.99
C ILE A 486 20.70 -0.78 -16.41
N LEU A 487 19.61 -1.03 -15.70
CA LEU A 487 19.12 -2.38 -15.42
C LEU A 487 18.10 -2.79 -16.48
N ALA A 488 18.47 -3.81 -17.25
CA ALA A 488 17.66 -4.46 -18.27
C ALA A 488 16.58 -5.38 -17.67
N SER A 489 15.90 -4.95 -16.60
CA SER A 489 14.92 -5.75 -15.88
C SER A 489 13.88 -4.90 -15.16
N ALA A 490 12.60 -5.26 -15.33
CA ALA A 490 11.49 -4.66 -14.57
C ALA A 490 11.40 -5.15 -13.11
N SER A 491 12.31 -6.03 -12.65
CA SER A 491 12.24 -6.63 -11.31
C SER A 491 12.54 -5.59 -10.22
N PRO A 492 11.58 -5.26 -9.32
CA PRO A 492 11.81 -4.31 -8.23
C PRO A 492 12.89 -4.80 -7.26
N ARG A 493 13.07 -6.12 -7.12
CA ARG A 493 14.04 -6.73 -6.21
C ARG A 493 15.48 -6.59 -6.68
N ARG A 494 15.71 -6.76 -7.98
CA ARG A 494 17.04 -6.56 -8.58
C ARG A 494 17.45 -5.09 -8.45
N LYS A 495 16.51 -4.16 -8.66
CA LYS A 495 16.70 -2.74 -8.39
C LYS A 495 17.03 -2.49 -6.91
N ALA A 496 16.29 -3.10 -5.99
CA ALA A 496 16.52 -2.95 -4.56
C ALA A 496 17.91 -3.47 -4.12
N LEU A 497 18.33 -4.65 -4.61
CA LEU A 497 19.67 -5.20 -4.34
C LEU A 497 20.78 -4.24 -4.81
N LEU A 498 20.70 -3.74 -6.04
CA LEU A 498 21.69 -2.78 -6.57
C LEU A 498 21.65 -1.43 -5.85
N THR A 499 20.47 -0.96 -5.46
CA THR A 499 20.31 0.30 -4.69
C THR A 499 20.93 0.17 -3.30
N GLN A 500 20.71 -0.95 -2.60
CA GLN A 500 21.28 -1.22 -1.28
C GLN A 500 22.82 -1.30 -1.30
N LEU A 501 23.41 -1.70 -2.43
CA LEU A 501 24.85 -1.71 -2.63
C LEU A 501 25.44 -0.32 -2.93
N GLY A 502 24.60 0.71 -3.01
CA GLY A 502 25.03 2.08 -3.26
C GLY A 502 25.02 2.50 -4.72
N LEU A 503 24.13 1.92 -5.54
CA LEU A 503 23.79 2.41 -6.88
C LEU A 503 22.34 2.96 -6.91
N PRO A 504 22.07 4.14 -6.29
CA PRO A 504 20.71 4.67 -6.18
C PRO A 504 20.14 5.26 -7.48
N ASN A 505 21.01 5.70 -8.40
CA ASN A 505 20.64 6.40 -9.64
C ASN A 505 20.60 5.45 -10.84
N LEU A 506 19.96 4.29 -10.68
CA LEU A 506 19.91 3.25 -11.70
C LEU A 506 18.70 3.47 -12.63
N GLU A 507 18.94 3.53 -13.94
CA GLU A 507 17.87 3.59 -14.94
C GLU A 507 17.29 2.18 -15.13
N VAL A 508 15.96 2.06 -15.02
CA VAL A 508 15.27 0.80 -15.29
C VAL A 508 14.74 0.84 -16.72
N PHE A 509 15.33 0.04 -17.59
CA PHE A 509 14.89 -0.11 -18.98
C PHE A 509 14.69 -1.59 -19.29
N PRO A 510 13.49 -2.15 -19.05
CA PRO A 510 13.21 -3.56 -19.28
C PRO A 510 13.34 -3.94 -20.76
N SER A 511 13.86 -5.14 -21.03
CA SER A 511 13.85 -5.71 -22.39
C SER A 511 12.43 -6.12 -22.80
N ASN A 512 12.10 -5.90 -24.07
CA ASN A 512 10.86 -6.37 -24.71
C ASN A 512 11.05 -7.68 -25.51
N GLU A 513 12.26 -8.25 -25.50
CA GLU A 513 12.55 -9.51 -26.18
C GLU A 513 11.73 -10.66 -25.59
N GLN A 514 11.24 -11.55 -26.46
CA GLN A 514 10.49 -12.72 -26.03
C GLN A 514 11.43 -13.77 -25.42
N GLU A 515 11.02 -14.35 -24.29
CA GLU A 515 11.72 -15.46 -23.61
C GLU A 515 11.31 -16.79 -24.27
N ASP A 516 11.62 -16.96 -25.55
CA ASP A 516 11.11 -18.04 -26.41
C ASP A 516 12.17 -19.05 -26.87
N LEU A 517 13.35 -19.04 -26.26
CA LEU A 517 14.40 -20.03 -26.52
C LEU A 517 13.86 -21.45 -26.34
N ASP A 518 14.24 -22.35 -27.25
CA ASP A 518 13.77 -23.73 -27.18
C ASP A 518 14.42 -24.48 -26.02
N LYS A 519 13.62 -24.75 -25.00
CA LYS A 519 14.00 -25.44 -23.75
C LYS A 519 14.37 -26.90 -23.97
N ARG A 520 14.10 -27.48 -25.15
CA ARG A 520 14.49 -28.86 -25.50
C ARG A 520 15.92 -28.96 -26.00
N THR A 521 16.48 -27.84 -26.48
CA THR A 521 17.81 -27.80 -27.13
C THR A 521 18.87 -27.12 -26.28
N HIS A 522 18.50 -26.47 -25.18
CA HIS A 522 19.42 -25.80 -24.25
C HIS A 522 19.40 -26.47 -22.89
N ALA A 523 20.57 -26.67 -22.29
CA ALA A 523 20.65 -26.96 -20.86
C ALA A 523 20.12 -25.77 -20.04
N PRO A 524 19.58 -25.97 -18.82
CA PRO A 524 19.06 -24.88 -17.99
C PRO A 524 20.04 -23.70 -17.78
N GLU A 525 21.34 -23.99 -17.66
CA GLU A 525 22.42 -23.02 -17.55
C GLU A 525 22.63 -22.22 -18.83
N GLU A 526 22.63 -22.91 -19.98
CA GLU A 526 22.76 -22.28 -21.30
C GLU A 526 21.54 -21.41 -21.62
N TYR A 527 20.34 -21.88 -21.26
CA TYR A 527 19.09 -21.16 -21.44
C TYR A 527 19.10 -19.82 -20.70
N VAL A 528 19.44 -19.83 -19.41
CA VAL A 528 19.42 -18.62 -18.58
C VAL A 528 20.54 -17.65 -18.97
N ALA A 529 21.71 -18.16 -19.37
CA ALA A 529 22.82 -17.35 -19.89
C ALA A 529 22.42 -16.64 -21.19
N ALA A 530 21.92 -17.39 -22.18
CA ALA A 530 21.54 -16.84 -23.48
C ALA A 530 20.38 -15.84 -23.35
N THR A 531 19.42 -16.09 -22.45
CA THR A 531 18.31 -15.17 -22.18
C THR A 531 18.81 -13.86 -21.57
N ALA A 532 19.71 -13.92 -20.58
CA ALA A 532 20.29 -12.72 -19.96
C ALA A 532 21.11 -11.92 -20.99
N GLU A 533 21.86 -12.59 -21.86
CA GLU A 533 22.67 -11.96 -22.91
C GLU A 533 21.79 -11.24 -23.95
N ARG A 534 20.75 -11.91 -24.46
CA ARG A 534 19.78 -11.30 -25.40
C ARG A 534 19.14 -10.05 -24.80
N LYS A 535 18.73 -10.11 -23.53
CA LYS A 535 18.16 -8.95 -22.81
C LYS A 535 19.14 -7.79 -22.71
N CYS A 536 20.42 -8.09 -22.40
CA CYS A 536 21.46 -7.08 -22.28
C CYS A 536 21.69 -6.35 -23.61
N LEU A 537 21.89 -7.11 -24.69
CA LEU A 537 22.14 -6.58 -26.03
C LEU A 537 20.95 -5.80 -26.58
N ALA A 538 19.72 -6.28 -26.39
CA ALA A 538 18.52 -5.61 -26.86
C ALA A 538 18.32 -4.24 -26.19
N VAL A 539 18.51 -4.18 -24.87
CA VAL A 539 18.38 -2.92 -24.12
C VAL A 539 19.51 -1.94 -24.48
N TYR A 540 20.74 -2.43 -24.68
CA TYR A 540 21.85 -1.59 -25.13
C TYR A 540 21.57 -0.97 -26.50
N ARG A 541 21.16 -1.77 -27.50
CA ARG A 541 20.80 -1.29 -28.84
C ARG A 541 19.62 -0.31 -28.80
N ALA A 542 18.59 -0.59 -28.01
CA ALA A 542 17.44 0.29 -27.87
C ALA A 542 17.80 1.63 -27.19
N ALA A 543 18.75 1.62 -26.25
CA ALA A 543 19.25 2.83 -25.61
C ALA A 543 20.04 3.71 -26.59
N LEU A 544 20.87 3.11 -27.44
CA LEU A 544 21.59 3.83 -28.51
C LEU A 544 20.63 4.43 -29.55
N ALA A 545 19.63 3.68 -29.99
CA ALA A 545 18.64 4.17 -30.95
C ALA A 545 17.86 5.39 -30.42
N LYS A 546 17.42 5.35 -29.15
CA LYS A 546 16.75 6.50 -28.50
C LYS A 546 17.64 7.74 -28.42
N GLN A 547 18.94 7.54 -28.17
CA GLN A 547 19.91 8.62 -28.15
C GLN A 547 20.08 9.26 -29.53
N GLU A 548 20.21 8.45 -30.59
CA GLU A 548 20.29 8.94 -31.98
C GLU A 548 19.04 9.72 -32.38
N GLU A 549 17.85 9.21 -32.06
CA GLU A 549 16.56 9.88 -32.32
C GLU A 549 16.50 11.25 -31.63
N TRP A 550 16.93 11.33 -30.37
CA TRP A 550 16.95 12.58 -29.61
C TRP A 550 17.94 13.59 -30.20
N GLN A 551 19.15 13.15 -30.59
CA GLN A 551 20.14 14.01 -31.24
C GLN A 551 19.62 14.59 -32.57
N GLN A 552 18.95 13.77 -33.38
CA GLN A 552 18.33 14.22 -34.64
C GLN A 552 17.22 15.26 -34.40
N GLN A 553 16.38 15.07 -33.38
CA GLN A 553 15.32 16.03 -33.03
C GLN A 553 15.90 17.38 -32.57
N GLN A 554 16.97 17.36 -31.77
CA GLN A 554 17.67 18.58 -31.34
C GLN A 554 18.30 19.32 -32.53
N GLN A 555 18.88 18.59 -33.49
CA GLN A 555 19.49 19.18 -34.67
C GLN A 555 18.45 19.79 -35.63
N GLN A 556 17.29 19.15 -35.79
CA GLN A 556 16.16 19.69 -36.56
C GLN A 556 15.52 20.92 -35.90
N GLN A 557 15.45 20.96 -34.57
CA GLN A 557 14.94 22.14 -33.84
C GLN A 557 15.88 23.34 -33.94
N LYS A 558 17.21 23.12 -33.86
CA LYS A 558 18.21 24.17 -34.11
C LYS A 558 18.15 24.72 -35.54
N GLN A 559 17.99 23.87 -36.55
CA GLN A 559 17.84 24.30 -37.94
C GLN A 559 16.56 25.11 -38.20
N LYS A 560 15.47 24.87 -37.45
CA LYS A 560 14.23 25.68 -37.52
C LYS A 560 14.38 27.03 -36.82
N GLN A 561 15.23 27.15 -35.80
CA GLN A 561 15.50 28.42 -35.11
C GLN A 561 16.36 29.38 -35.95
N ASP A 562 17.31 28.87 -36.74
CA ASP A 562 18.18 29.71 -37.58
C ASP A 562 17.52 30.17 -38.90
N GLY A 563 16.29 29.73 -39.21
CA GLY A 563 15.60 29.95 -40.49
C GLY A 563 14.62 31.14 -40.58
N GLY A 564 14.34 31.85 -39.48
CA GLY A 564 13.62 33.14 -39.46
C GLY A 564 12.08 33.10 -39.51
N ASP A 565 11.42 33.46 -38.41
CA ASP A 565 10.42 34.54 -38.32
C ASP A 565 10.17 34.86 -36.83
N SER A 566 10.03 36.14 -36.50
CA SER A 566 9.86 36.64 -35.14
C SER A 566 8.41 36.42 -34.66
N GLY A 567 8.17 35.38 -33.86
CA GLY A 567 6.88 35.14 -33.21
C GLY A 567 6.96 34.09 -32.10
N ASP A 568 6.82 34.56 -30.86
CA ASP A 568 6.63 33.82 -29.59
C ASP A 568 7.71 32.79 -29.20
N TYR A 569 8.58 33.18 -28.26
CA TYR A 569 9.65 32.33 -27.73
C TYR A 569 9.09 31.30 -26.73
N SER A 570 8.61 30.15 -27.22
CA SER A 570 8.49 28.98 -26.36
C SER A 570 9.89 28.43 -26.07
N ALA A 571 10.33 28.53 -24.82
CA ALA A 571 11.60 27.95 -24.36
C ALA A 571 11.71 26.47 -24.76
N VAL A 572 12.90 26.06 -25.20
CA VAL A 572 13.25 24.65 -25.42
C VAL A 572 12.83 23.86 -24.17
N PRO A 573 12.09 22.73 -24.30
CA PRO A 573 11.72 21.94 -23.13
C PRO A 573 12.99 21.55 -22.39
N HIS A 574 13.17 22.09 -21.18
CA HIS A 574 14.27 21.68 -20.32
C HIS A 574 13.99 20.23 -19.91
N ASP A 575 14.73 19.28 -20.47
CA ASP A 575 14.66 17.90 -20.01
C ASP A 575 15.21 17.87 -18.56
N PRO A 576 14.40 17.46 -17.57
CA PRO A 576 14.83 17.43 -16.17
C PRO A 576 15.91 16.36 -15.90
N ASN A 577 16.23 15.48 -16.85
CA ASN A 577 17.26 14.44 -16.70
C ASN A 577 18.21 14.35 -17.92
N PRO A 578 19.17 15.28 -18.08
CA PRO A 578 20.05 15.33 -19.26
C PRO A 578 20.87 14.06 -19.48
N ARG A 579 21.11 13.26 -18.43
CA ARG A 579 21.89 12.01 -18.51
C ARG A 579 21.16 10.88 -19.22
N GLN A 580 19.84 10.96 -19.39
CA GLN A 580 19.07 9.90 -20.07
C GLN A 580 19.42 9.78 -21.56
N HIS A 581 20.04 10.81 -22.13
CA HIS A 581 20.48 10.89 -23.52
C HIS A 581 21.98 10.67 -23.71
N GLU A 582 22.72 10.33 -22.65
CA GLU A 582 24.12 9.91 -22.73
C GLU A 582 24.22 8.41 -23.08
N GLU A 583 25.30 7.98 -23.72
CA GLU A 583 25.55 6.55 -23.94
C GLU A 583 25.64 5.80 -22.59
N PRO A 584 24.98 4.64 -22.42
CA PRO A 584 25.02 3.93 -21.15
C PRO A 584 26.42 3.40 -20.86
N ALA A 585 26.96 3.75 -19.69
CA ALA A 585 28.27 3.29 -19.26
C ALA A 585 28.29 1.80 -18.89
N VAL A 586 27.17 1.27 -18.41
CA VAL A 586 26.97 -0.15 -18.13
C VAL A 586 25.50 -0.53 -18.32
N VAL A 587 25.24 -1.68 -18.94
CA VAL A 587 23.94 -2.36 -18.95
C VAL A 587 24.06 -3.66 -18.17
N ILE A 588 23.17 -3.88 -17.20
CA ILE A 588 23.10 -5.10 -16.38
C ILE A 588 21.80 -5.81 -16.70
N ALA A 589 21.88 -7.05 -17.18
CA ALA A 589 20.75 -7.93 -17.38
C ALA A 589 20.84 -9.15 -16.46
N ALA A 590 19.69 -9.65 -16.03
CA ALA A 590 19.63 -10.93 -15.34
C ALA A 590 18.35 -11.68 -15.72
N ASP A 591 18.46 -13.00 -15.78
CA ASP A 591 17.35 -13.91 -15.94
C ASP A 591 17.41 -15.01 -14.87
N THR A 592 16.26 -15.47 -14.37
CA THR A 592 16.21 -16.43 -13.27
C THR A 592 15.19 -17.51 -13.59
N VAL A 593 15.61 -18.76 -13.48
CA VAL A 593 14.77 -19.95 -13.68
C VAL A 593 14.98 -20.97 -12.57
N ILE A 594 14.03 -21.88 -12.39
CA ILE A 594 14.20 -23.06 -11.56
C ILE A 594 14.47 -24.26 -12.45
N ALA A 595 15.53 -25.01 -12.16
CA ALA A 595 15.79 -26.32 -12.74
C ALA A 595 15.40 -27.40 -11.73
N THR A 596 14.43 -28.24 -12.10
CA THR A 596 14.07 -29.42 -11.28
C THR A 596 15.20 -30.44 -11.32
N ARG A 597 15.15 -31.43 -10.42
CA ARG A 597 16.11 -32.55 -10.41
C ARG A 597 16.16 -33.31 -11.75
N ALA A 598 15.05 -33.34 -12.49
CA ALA A 598 14.97 -33.96 -13.82
C ALA A 598 15.49 -33.07 -14.95
N GLY A 599 16.03 -31.88 -14.65
CA GLY A 599 16.51 -30.90 -15.63
C GLY A 599 15.41 -30.08 -16.29
N GLN A 600 14.16 -30.15 -15.80
CA GLN A 600 13.06 -29.36 -16.35
C GLN A 600 13.18 -27.89 -15.91
N ILE A 601 13.06 -26.97 -16.86
CA ILE A 601 13.05 -25.53 -16.63
C ILE A 601 11.63 -25.09 -16.23
N LEU A 602 11.54 -24.45 -15.08
CA LEU A 602 10.34 -23.85 -14.51
C LEU A 602 10.53 -22.34 -14.40
N GLU A 603 9.66 -21.60 -15.07
CA GLU A 603 9.63 -20.13 -15.08
C GLU A 603 8.55 -19.63 -14.13
N LYS A 604 7.87 -18.54 -14.50
CA LYS A 604 6.74 -17.99 -13.77
C LYS A 604 5.48 -18.82 -14.03
N PRO A 605 4.62 -19.03 -13.02
CA PRO A 605 3.37 -19.75 -13.23
C PRO A 605 2.43 -18.97 -14.16
N ARG A 606 1.73 -19.70 -15.04
CA ARG A 606 0.81 -19.11 -16.04
C ARG A 606 -0.61 -18.93 -15.53
N SER A 607 -0.98 -19.65 -14.47
CA SER A 607 -2.28 -19.59 -13.81
C SER A 607 -2.16 -20.07 -12.37
N GLU A 608 -3.21 -19.88 -11.57
CA GLU A 608 -3.25 -20.35 -10.18
C GLU A 608 -3.11 -21.89 -10.08
N ALA A 609 -3.75 -22.62 -10.99
CA ALA A 609 -3.62 -24.08 -11.07
C ALA A 609 -2.21 -24.52 -11.46
N ASP A 610 -1.56 -23.74 -12.34
CA ASP A 610 -0.16 -23.93 -12.74
C ASP A 610 0.77 -23.71 -11.55
N HIS A 611 0.52 -22.65 -10.79
CA HIS A 611 1.25 -22.26 -9.58
C HIS A 611 1.20 -23.36 -8.51
N ALA A 612 0.00 -23.84 -8.17
CA ALA A 612 -0.16 -24.91 -7.19
C ALA A 612 0.52 -26.21 -7.65
N ARG A 613 0.38 -26.57 -8.93
CA ARG A 613 1.03 -27.75 -9.50
C ARG A 613 2.56 -27.66 -9.42
N MET A 614 3.13 -26.49 -9.75
CA MET A 614 4.57 -26.26 -9.68
C MET A 614 5.10 -26.40 -8.25
N LEU A 615 4.42 -25.80 -7.27
CA LEU A 615 4.86 -25.85 -5.87
C LEU A 615 4.75 -27.25 -5.27
N ARG A 616 3.66 -27.98 -5.57
CA ARG A 616 3.54 -29.41 -5.17
C ARG A 616 4.66 -30.24 -5.80
N HIS A 617 4.95 -30.04 -7.08
CA HIS A 617 6.07 -30.72 -7.73
C HIS A 617 7.41 -30.44 -7.04
N LEU A 618 7.72 -29.18 -6.74
CA LEU A 618 8.96 -28.80 -6.07
C LEU A 618 9.06 -29.38 -4.66
N ARG A 619 7.95 -29.37 -3.89
CA ARG A 619 7.87 -30.05 -2.59
C ARG A 619 8.14 -31.54 -2.71
N ASP A 620 7.43 -32.22 -3.60
CA ASP A 620 7.46 -33.69 -3.72
C ASP A 620 8.81 -34.19 -4.25
N THR A 621 9.59 -33.33 -4.92
CA THR A 621 10.97 -33.61 -5.34
C THR A 621 12.03 -33.19 -4.32
N GLU A 622 11.61 -32.53 -3.24
CA GLU A 622 12.39 -31.95 -2.13
C GLU A 622 13.45 -30.91 -2.51
N GLU A 623 14.21 -31.11 -3.59
CA GLU A 623 15.34 -30.26 -3.96
C GLU A 623 15.28 -29.82 -5.43
N HIS A 624 15.56 -28.54 -5.65
CA HIS A 624 15.71 -27.93 -6.98
C HIS A 624 16.83 -26.89 -7.00
N ARG A 625 17.24 -26.50 -8.20
CA ARG A 625 18.29 -25.50 -8.42
C ARG A 625 17.67 -24.20 -8.90
N VAL A 626 18.01 -23.10 -8.24
CA VAL A 626 17.74 -21.74 -8.72
C VAL A 626 18.94 -21.29 -9.54
N LEU A 627 18.71 -21.01 -10.80
CA LEU A 627 19.74 -20.56 -11.73
C LEU A 627 19.47 -19.11 -12.09
N THR A 628 20.43 -18.22 -11.84
CA THR A 628 20.39 -16.85 -12.38
C THR A 628 21.57 -16.64 -13.32
N GLY A 629 21.25 -16.36 -14.58
CA GLY A 629 22.21 -15.84 -15.55
C GLY A 629 22.29 -14.33 -15.40
N VAL A 630 23.49 -13.79 -15.20
CA VAL A 630 23.77 -12.36 -15.20
C VAL A 630 24.64 -12.05 -16.40
N CYS A 631 24.31 -10.97 -17.10
CA CYS A 631 25.09 -10.45 -18.21
C CYS A 631 25.32 -8.95 -17.99
N VAL A 632 26.56 -8.51 -18.16
CA VAL A 632 26.95 -7.11 -18.03
C VAL A 632 27.68 -6.67 -19.29
N LEU A 633 27.29 -5.52 -19.82
CA LEU A 633 27.87 -4.91 -21.02
C LEU A 633 28.37 -3.50 -20.69
N ALA A 634 29.55 -3.14 -21.17
CA ALA A 634 30.05 -1.76 -21.16
C ALA A 634 30.65 -1.38 -22.53
N PRO A 635 30.46 -0.14 -23.02
CA PRO A 635 31.12 0.33 -24.23
C PRO A 635 32.64 0.29 -24.09
N ARG A 636 33.35 -0.01 -25.18
CA ARG A 636 34.81 0.01 -25.21
C ARG A 636 35.31 1.43 -25.43
N ALA A 637 36.35 1.83 -24.71
CA ALA A 637 36.95 3.16 -24.89
C ALA A 637 37.61 3.34 -26.26
N ASP A 638 38.09 2.25 -26.87
CA ASP A 638 38.75 2.23 -28.18
C ASP A 638 37.76 2.12 -29.36
N ALA A 639 36.46 1.94 -29.09
CA ALA A 639 35.40 1.67 -30.06
C ALA A 639 35.72 0.52 -31.04
N ALA A 640 36.64 -0.39 -30.68
CA ALA A 640 36.97 -1.54 -31.52
C ALA A 640 35.77 -2.48 -31.62
N HIS A 641 35.49 -2.98 -32.83
CA HIS A 641 34.32 -3.83 -33.09
C HIS A 641 34.30 -5.05 -32.14
N PRO A 642 33.18 -5.34 -31.43
CA PRO A 642 31.82 -4.87 -31.65
C PRO A 642 31.43 -3.53 -30.97
N GLY A 643 32.38 -2.80 -30.40
CA GLY A 643 32.20 -1.50 -29.75
C GLY A 643 31.88 -1.57 -28.26
N TYR A 644 31.75 -2.78 -27.72
CA TYR A 644 31.44 -3.05 -26.32
C TYR A 644 32.14 -4.32 -25.84
N GLU A 645 32.32 -4.41 -24.53
CA GLU A 645 32.79 -5.59 -23.82
C GLU A 645 31.60 -6.24 -23.10
N LEU A 646 31.52 -7.57 -23.14
CA LEU A 646 30.38 -8.33 -22.64
C LEU A 646 30.88 -9.49 -21.78
N ALA A 647 30.38 -9.59 -20.55
CA ALA A 647 30.69 -10.72 -19.68
C ALA A 647 29.41 -11.28 -19.06
N SER A 648 29.33 -12.61 -18.98
CA SER A 648 28.19 -13.32 -18.39
C SER A 648 28.63 -14.38 -17.38
N HIS A 649 27.76 -14.69 -16.43
CA HIS A 649 27.97 -15.73 -15.42
C HIS A 649 26.63 -16.35 -15.04
N VAL A 650 26.61 -17.66 -14.80
CA VAL A 650 25.44 -18.38 -14.27
C VAL A 650 25.74 -18.82 -12.86
N GLU A 651 24.96 -18.33 -11.91
CA GLU A 651 25.03 -18.75 -10.52
C GLU A 651 23.95 -19.80 -10.22
N ALA A 652 24.35 -20.91 -9.61
CA ALA A 652 23.44 -21.97 -9.20
C ALA A 652 23.33 -22.03 -7.68
N THR A 653 22.11 -22.14 -7.15
CA THR A 653 21.88 -22.31 -5.71
C THR A 653 20.85 -23.40 -5.48
N ARG A 654 21.16 -24.36 -4.61
CA ARG A 654 20.23 -25.45 -4.28
C ARG A 654 19.26 -24.97 -3.21
N VAL A 655 17.98 -25.26 -3.40
CA VAL A 655 16.92 -24.95 -2.46
C VAL A 655 16.16 -26.22 -2.15
N ARG A 656 15.96 -26.49 -0.86
CA ARG A 656 15.17 -27.61 -0.37
C ARG A 656 13.85 -27.11 0.18
N PHE A 657 12.75 -27.72 -0.25
CA PHE A 657 11.42 -27.47 0.31
C PHE A 657 11.13 -28.38 1.50
N ALA A 658 10.34 -27.89 2.44
CA ALA A 658 9.80 -28.70 3.52
C ALA A 658 8.88 -29.78 2.95
N ALA A 659 8.90 -30.98 3.52
CA ALA A 659 8.09 -32.10 3.06
C ALA A 659 6.61 -31.96 3.47
N ALA A 660 5.73 -32.76 2.86
CA ALA A 660 4.29 -32.72 3.15
C ALA A 660 3.96 -33.11 4.59
N ASP A 661 4.68 -34.10 5.12
CA ASP A 661 4.62 -34.55 6.52
C ASP A 661 5.34 -33.60 7.49
N ASP A 662 6.23 -32.75 6.97
CA ASP A 662 6.95 -31.71 7.71
C ASP A 662 6.28 -30.32 7.57
N GLY A 663 4.94 -30.28 7.55
CA GLY A 663 4.17 -29.04 7.65
C GLY A 663 3.94 -28.29 6.35
N LEU A 664 4.17 -28.91 5.18
CA LEU A 664 3.78 -28.38 3.87
C LEU A 664 2.71 -29.22 3.13
N PRO A 665 1.53 -29.48 3.73
CA PRO A 665 0.42 -30.15 3.04
C PRO A 665 -0.19 -29.31 1.91
N ASP A 666 -1.03 -29.92 1.08
CA ASP A 666 -1.59 -29.29 -0.12
C ASP A 666 -2.40 -28.02 0.18
N ASP A 667 -3.13 -27.99 1.29
CA ASP A 667 -3.92 -26.83 1.73
C ASP A 667 -3.03 -25.63 2.11
N VAL A 668 -1.83 -25.87 2.62
CA VAL A 668 -0.83 -24.84 2.92
C VAL A 668 -0.23 -24.28 1.63
N ILE A 669 0.06 -25.13 0.64
CA ILE A 669 0.49 -24.67 -0.69
C ILE A 669 -0.63 -23.85 -1.36
N ASP A 670 -1.88 -24.31 -1.28
CA ASP A 670 -3.02 -23.59 -1.85
C ASP A 670 -3.24 -22.25 -1.14
N ALA A 671 -3.02 -22.19 0.18
CA ALA A 671 -3.03 -20.94 0.93
C ALA A 671 -1.92 -19.99 0.49
N TYR A 672 -0.71 -20.51 0.26
CA TYR A 672 0.41 -19.73 -0.25
C TYR A 672 0.12 -19.17 -1.64
N VAL A 673 -0.41 -20.00 -2.56
CA VAL A 673 -0.79 -19.59 -3.91
C VAL A 673 -1.81 -18.44 -3.88
N ARG A 674 -2.79 -18.49 -2.97
CA ARG A 674 -3.77 -17.41 -2.77
C ARG A 674 -3.15 -16.07 -2.34
N THR A 675 -1.97 -16.06 -1.71
CA THR A 675 -1.27 -14.81 -1.38
C THR A 675 -0.73 -14.10 -2.63
N ARG A 676 -0.63 -14.81 -3.75
CA ARG A 676 -0.02 -14.36 -5.02
C ARG A 676 1.43 -13.90 -4.90
N GLU A 677 2.08 -14.10 -3.75
CA GLU A 677 3.48 -13.68 -3.53
C GLU A 677 4.43 -14.31 -4.56
N GLY A 678 4.16 -15.54 -5.00
CA GLY A 678 4.97 -16.27 -5.97
C GLY A 678 4.64 -16.04 -7.44
N ALA A 679 3.53 -15.37 -7.77
CA ALA A 679 2.91 -15.47 -9.10
C ALA A 679 3.77 -14.88 -10.24
N ASP A 680 4.61 -13.91 -9.96
CA ASP A 680 5.51 -13.22 -10.90
C ASP A 680 6.96 -13.73 -10.83
N LYS A 681 7.21 -14.87 -10.17
CA LYS A 681 8.55 -15.38 -9.84
C LYS A 681 8.79 -16.78 -10.41
N ALA A 682 10.05 -17.05 -10.75
CA ALA A 682 10.46 -18.37 -11.19
C ALA A 682 10.18 -19.41 -10.11
N GLY A 683 9.57 -20.53 -10.49
CA GLY A 683 9.17 -21.59 -9.55
C GLY A 683 7.98 -21.25 -8.66
N GLY A 684 7.42 -20.04 -8.77
CA GLY A 684 6.24 -19.66 -8.01
C GLY A 684 6.49 -19.37 -6.54
N TYR A 685 7.68 -18.96 -6.09
CA TYR A 685 7.90 -18.60 -4.68
C TYR A 685 8.90 -17.46 -4.47
N ALA A 686 8.86 -16.85 -3.28
CA ALA A 686 9.77 -15.79 -2.86
C ALA A 686 10.52 -16.15 -1.58
N LEU A 687 11.86 -16.16 -1.64
CA LEU A 687 12.69 -16.46 -0.45
C LEU A 687 12.63 -15.36 0.63
N GLN A 688 12.38 -14.11 0.25
CA GLN A 688 12.37 -12.97 1.18
C GLN A 688 11.04 -12.73 1.89
N GLY A 689 10.03 -13.57 1.69
CA GLY A 689 8.76 -13.43 2.40
C GLY A 689 8.17 -14.78 2.78
N VAL A 690 6.85 -14.92 2.68
CA VAL A 690 6.14 -16.09 3.24
C VAL A 690 6.64 -17.38 2.63
N GLY A 691 6.99 -17.37 1.34
CA GLY A 691 7.53 -18.54 0.64
C GLY A 691 8.82 -19.06 1.26
N GLY A 692 9.73 -18.18 1.68
CA GLY A 692 10.97 -18.56 2.34
C GLY A 692 10.79 -19.08 3.77
N MET A 693 9.72 -18.65 4.46
CA MET A 693 9.41 -19.11 5.82
C MET A 693 8.60 -20.42 5.84
N LEU A 694 7.81 -20.65 4.80
CA LEU A 694 6.82 -21.72 4.73
C LEU A 694 7.26 -22.88 3.84
N LEU A 695 7.77 -22.57 2.65
CA LEU A 695 8.09 -23.56 1.63
C LEU A 695 9.52 -24.05 1.78
N VAL A 696 10.46 -23.15 2.08
CA VAL A 696 11.91 -23.44 2.06
C VAL A 696 12.40 -23.94 3.41
N GLU A 697 12.98 -25.14 3.42
CA GLU A 697 13.66 -25.71 4.58
C GLU A 697 15.12 -25.27 4.64
N LYS A 698 15.82 -25.33 3.50
CA LYS A 698 17.27 -25.06 3.43
C LYS A 698 17.66 -24.43 2.11
N VAL A 699 18.64 -23.53 2.15
CA VAL A 699 19.30 -22.94 0.98
C VAL A 699 20.79 -23.25 1.05
N ASP A 700 21.31 -23.96 0.05
CA ASP A 700 22.72 -24.28 -0.11
C ASP A 700 23.27 -23.50 -1.30
N GLY A 701 23.78 -22.29 -1.02
CA GLY A 701 24.34 -21.36 -2.01
C GLY A 701 24.03 -19.89 -1.69
N SER A 702 24.01 -19.04 -2.72
CA SER A 702 23.82 -17.59 -2.61
C SER A 702 22.33 -17.22 -2.46
N VAL A 703 21.98 -16.53 -1.38
CA VAL A 703 20.59 -16.08 -1.11
C VAL A 703 20.14 -15.02 -2.14
N ASP A 704 21.05 -14.12 -2.51
CA ASP A 704 20.86 -13.08 -3.53
C ASP A 704 20.66 -13.69 -4.93
N ASN A 705 21.29 -14.82 -5.23
CA ASN A 705 20.99 -15.62 -6.43
C ASN A 705 19.53 -16.09 -6.44
N VAL A 706 19.01 -16.60 -5.32
CA VAL A 706 17.61 -17.03 -5.21
C VAL A 706 16.63 -15.86 -5.34
N ILE A 707 17.02 -14.67 -4.87
CA ILE A 707 16.24 -13.43 -5.06
C ILE A 707 16.21 -13.00 -6.53
N GLY A 708 17.20 -13.42 -7.30
CA GLY A 708 17.28 -13.27 -8.75
C GLY A 708 18.41 -12.36 -9.24
N LEU A 709 19.40 -12.05 -8.40
CA LEU A 709 20.63 -11.38 -8.82
C LEU A 709 21.81 -11.75 -7.90
N PRO A 710 22.76 -12.60 -8.34
CA PRO A 710 23.99 -12.88 -7.61
C PRO A 710 24.88 -11.63 -7.60
N VAL A 711 24.74 -10.82 -6.55
CA VAL A 711 25.32 -9.49 -6.41
C VAL A 711 26.83 -9.52 -6.53
N ARG A 712 27.49 -10.45 -5.83
CA ARG A 712 28.95 -10.54 -5.83
C ARG A 712 29.48 -10.79 -7.24
N LYS A 713 28.87 -11.73 -7.96
CA LYS A 713 29.22 -12.05 -9.35
C LYS A 713 28.90 -10.89 -10.29
N CYS A 714 27.73 -10.25 -10.12
CA CYS A 714 27.35 -9.07 -10.88
C CYS A 714 28.40 -7.94 -10.79
N LEU A 715 28.91 -7.65 -9.59
CA LEU A 715 29.93 -6.62 -9.40
C LEU A 715 31.29 -7.02 -9.98
N GLN A 716 31.67 -8.30 -9.89
CA GLN A 716 32.88 -8.81 -10.55
C GLN A 716 32.79 -8.67 -12.07
N LEU A 717 31.63 -8.96 -12.66
CA LEU A 717 31.39 -8.76 -14.09
C LEU A 717 31.46 -7.27 -14.47
N CYS A 718 30.86 -6.38 -13.66
CA CYS A 718 30.98 -4.93 -13.86
C CYS A 718 32.44 -4.48 -13.82
N GLU A 719 33.22 -4.94 -12.85
CA GLU A 719 34.64 -4.62 -12.75
C GLU A 719 35.42 -5.10 -13.98
N LYS A 720 35.13 -6.33 -14.44
CA LYS A 720 35.76 -6.92 -15.62
C LYS A 720 35.48 -6.10 -16.88
N VAL A 721 34.21 -5.84 -17.19
CA VAL A 721 33.86 -5.15 -18.45
C VAL A 721 34.16 -3.65 -18.42
N VAL A 722 34.36 -3.04 -17.24
CA VAL A 722 34.68 -1.60 -17.15
C VAL A 722 36.19 -1.36 -17.04
N PHE A 723 36.90 -2.12 -16.21
CA PHE A 723 38.32 -1.86 -15.90
C PHE A 723 39.30 -2.86 -16.50
N ARG A 724 38.83 -4.03 -16.96
CA ARG A 724 39.69 -5.12 -17.46
C ARG A 724 39.30 -5.57 -18.87
N GLN A 725 39.02 -4.61 -19.75
CA GLN A 725 38.60 -4.85 -21.15
C GLN A 725 39.69 -5.50 -22.05
N GLU A 726 40.94 -5.60 -21.57
CA GLU A 726 42.10 -6.08 -22.35
C GLU A 726 42.74 -7.36 -21.77
N VAL A 727 42.14 -7.99 -20.76
CA VAL A 727 42.67 -9.23 -20.16
C VAL A 727 41.92 -10.42 -20.74
N GLU A 728 42.54 -11.16 -21.67
CA GLU A 728 42.04 -12.46 -22.12
C GLU A 728 42.02 -13.44 -20.92
N ASP A 729 40.91 -14.16 -20.73
CA ASP A 729 40.76 -15.12 -19.63
C ASP A 729 41.71 -16.31 -19.83
N ASP A 730 42.79 -16.38 -19.03
CA ASP A 730 43.46 -17.65 -18.79
C ASP A 730 42.49 -18.57 -18.03
N HIS A 731 42.16 -19.69 -18.66
CA HIS A 731 41.39 -20.79 -18.07
C HIS A 731 42.01 -21.25 -16.75
N GLU A 732 41.27 -21.15 -15.63
CA GLU A 732 41.50 -22.00 -14.46
C GLU A 732 40.29 -22.92 -14.24
N GLY A 733 40.42 -24.13 -14.78
CA GLY A 733 39.85 -25.32 -14.17
C GLY A 733 40.94 -25.98 -13.32
N GLY A 734 40.60 -26.43 -12.11
CA GLY A 734 41.48 -27.24 -11.26
C GLY A 734 41.22 -27.03 -9.77
N GLU A 735 40.64 -28.08 -9.17
CA GLU A 735 40.77 -28.57 -7.78
C GLU A 735 41.64 -27.78 -6.79
N ASP A 736 41.14 -27.58 -5.56
CA ASP A 736 41.72 -28.27 -4.40
C ASP A 736 40.84 -28.14 -3.14
N ASP A 737 40.67 -29.30 -2.50
CA ASP A 737 40.13 -29.53 -1.16
C ASP A 737 41.05 -28.96 -0.07
N GLU A 738 40.47 -28.36 0.99
CA GLU A 738 40.77 -28.60 2.43
C GLU A 738 39.79 -27.82 3.35
#